data_AF-A0A4D4L3T1-F1
#
_entry.id   AF-A0A4D4L3T1-F1
#
_cell.length_a   1.000
_cell.length_b   1.000
_cell.length_c   1.000
_cell.angle_alpha   90.00
_cell.angle_beta   90.00
_cell.angle_gamma   90.00
#
_symmetry.space_group_name_H-M   'P 1'
#
loop_
_entity.id
_entity.type
_entity.pdbx_description
1 polymer ?
#
loop_
_entity_poly.entity_id
_entity_poly.type
_entity_poly.pdbx_seq_one_letter_code
_entity_poly.pdbx_strand_id
1 'polypeptide(L)'
;MARDAGRPAPAPGGPEGPEGRGILGAATPGPGAGRDPGRGPRRTVLVAIGALLLGMLLAALDQTIVSTALPTIVSDLGGLEHLSWVVTAYLLASTAATPLWGKLGDQYGRKKLFQTAIVIFLIGSALCGIAGNMAELIAFRALQGLGGGGLIVLSMAIVGDIVPPRDRGRYQGLFGAVFSATSVLGPLLGGVFVDRLSWRWVFYVNLPVGIVALLVVASVLHIPVRRTSHTIDYLGTFLIAVVAAALVLMTSLGGVTYGWGSWQIVGLAVVGMVLLAAFVRVETRAAEPVLPLALFRSRTFTLCAVIGFVVGFAMFGSMTFLPTFLQIVQGVSPTMSGVHLLPMVLGTLVSSTVSGHLVSRTGRYKVFPVLGTAVTAVGLLLMHQLRESSGVAEMSAYLFVFGCGLGLVIQVLVLIVQNSVRYQDLGVATSGATFFRSIGASFGVSVFGTIFANNLGPHIADALAGRRLPPGVTPGALTSDPRTLGRLPPAEQAAVRHAFSVSITDVFLYAVPVVLLAFLLAWFLREEPLRGSVTAPDGSEILASNPVERTSRDECARALSLLGSREGRRQVYVDITRRAGLDLRPAASWMLLRIQHDGSVEPALLAERTPVPLRAITEAVRQIEERGLGRRYGLELILTDDGRETATRLYRAREASLAELLGDWWSPDRPTDLTELVEELTRELCGSDAEQPREGTLRPDHRRPPPPRGG
;
A
#
# COMPACT_ATOMS: atom_id res chain seq x y z
N MET A 1 -2.51 40.44 75.29
CA MET A 1 -2.05 40.57 73.89
C MET A 1 -3.27 40.33 73.01
N ALA A 2 -4.11 41.35 72.76
CA ALA A 2 -3.96 42.41 71.73
C ALA A 2 -3.91 41.77 70.33
N ARG A 3 -4.79 42.01 69.36
CA ARG A 3 -5.81 43.05 69.08
C ARG A 3 -6.77 42.46 68.01
N ASP A 4 -8.09 42.59 68.11
CA ASP A 4 -8.93 43.68 67.54
C ASP A 4 -8.93 43.71 65.99
N ALA A 5 -10.03 43.89 65.25
CA ALA A 5 -11.35 44.43 65.56
C ALA A 5 -12.35 44.13 64.40
N GLY A 6 -13.66 44.24 64.67
CA GLY A 6 -14.62 44.73 63.65
C GLY A 6 -15.90 43.92 63.35
N ARG A 7 -16.79 43.76 64.33
CA ARG A 7 -18.26 43.56 64.17
C ARG A 7 -18.94 44.92 63.77
N PRO A 8 -20.26 45.06 63.46
CA PRO A 8 -21.42 44.15 63.67
C PRO A 8 -22.51 44.12 62.53
N ALA A 9 -23.56 43.29 62.71
CA ALA A 9 -24.91 43.37 62.09
C ALA A 9 -25.78 44.45 62.82
N PRO A 10 -27.14 44.64 62.67
CA PRO A 10 -28.19 43.94 61.89
C PRO A 10 -29.41 44.79 61.34
N ALA A 11 -30.28 44.17 60.53
CA ALA A 11 -31.78 44.27 60.44
C ALA A 11 -32.50 45.64 60.12
N PRO A 12 -33.85 45.70 60.03
CA PRO A 12 -34.84 44.99 59.17
C PRO A 12 -35.85 45.97 58.48
N GLY A 13 -36.69 45.52 57.53
CA GLY A 13 -37.93 46.25 57.24
C GLY A 13 -38.62 46.05 55.89
N GLY A 14 -39.70 45.25 55.90
CA GLY A 14 -41.00 45.65 55.34
C GLY A 14 -41.32 45.38 53.85
N PRO A 15 -42.61 45.21 53.49
CA PRO A 15 -43.07 44.37 52.38
C PRO A 15 -43.66 45.15 51.18
N GLU A 16 -44.11 44.36 50.18
CA GLU A 16 -45.04 44.65 49.06
C GLU A 16 -44.42 44.66 47.64
N GLY A 17 -44.83 43.67 46.84
CA GLY A 17 -44.49 43.48 45.42
C GLY A 17 -45.45 44.25 44.48
N PRO A 18 -45.63 43.85 43.19
CA PRO A 18 -45.14 42.67 42.48
C PRO A 18 -44.37 43.02 41.17
N GLU A 19 -44.09 42.00 40.36
CA GLU A 19 -43.71 42.03 38.92
C GLU A 19 -42.21 41.92 38.55
N GLY A 20 -41.84 40.69 38.18
CA GLY A 20 -41.25 40.38 36.87
C GLY A 20 -39.86 40.91 36.54
N ARG A 21 -38.81 40.12 36.83
CA ARG A 21 -37.61 39.99 35.97
C ARG A 21 -36.65 38.88 36.44
N GLY A 22 -36.47 37.89 35.55
CA GLY A 22 -35.20 37.26 35.19
C GLY A 22 -34.40 36.50 36.25
N ILE A 23 -34.57 35.18 36.32
CA ILE A 23 -33.49 34.25 36.65
C ILE A 23 -33.48 33.13 35.61
N LEU A 24 -32.45 33.16 34.75
CA LEU A 24 -32.08 32.09 33.83
C LEU A 24 -31.56 30.89 34.62
N GLY A 25 -32.40 29.87 34.76
CA GLY A 25 -32.03 28.54 35.24
C GLY A 25 -31.44 27.69 34.11
N ALA A 26 -30.39 26.95 34.48
CA ALA A 26 -29.64 25.96 33.73
C ALA A 26 -30.39 25.18 32.62
N ALA A 27 -29.86 25.24 31.40
CA ALA A 27 -30.13 24.28 30.33
C ALA A 27 -28.91 23.33 30.20
N THR A 28 -29.14 22.05 30.48
CA THR A 28 -28.26 20.93 30.14
C THR A 28 -28.11 20.81 28.61
N PRO A 29 -26.91 20.60 28.05
CA PRO A 29 -26.78 20.34 26.61
C PRO A 29 -27.29 18.93 26.30
N GLY A 30 -28.31 18.83 25.45
CA GLY A 30 -28.84 17.55 24.97
C GLY A 30 -27.80 16.76 24.14
N PRO A 31 -27.88 15.42 24.11
CA PRO A 31 -26.94 14.61 23.36
C PRO A 31 -27.18 14.75 21.85
N GLY A 32 -26.14 15.18 21.14
CA GLY A 32 -25.82 14.74 19.78
C GLY A 32 -26.84 15.09 18.70
N ALA A 33 -26.70 16.28 18.13
CA ALA A 33 -27.10 16.52 16.74
C ALA A 33 -26.45 15.44 15.85
N GLY A 34 -27.29 14.56 15.30
CA GLY A 34 -26.89 13.46 14.44
C GLY A 34 -26.08 13.98 13.25
N ARG A 35 -24.80 13.62 13.20
CA ARG A 35 -24.05 13.65 11.95
C ARG A 35 -24.65 12.61 11.02
N ASP A 36 -25.24 13.12 9.95
CA ASP A 36 -25.75 12.39 8.78
C ASP A 36 -24.73 11.32 8.31
N PRO A 37 -25.00 10.00 8.47
CA PRO A 37 -24.02 8.94 8.16
C PRO A 37 -23.76 8.74 6.66
N GLY A 38 -24.42 9.49 5.78
CA GLY A 38 -24.44 9.21 4.34
C GLY A 38 -23.32 9.84 3.50
N ARG A 39 -22.56 10.82 4.01
CA ARG A 39 -21.66 11.66 3.16
C ARG A 39 -20.16 11.63 3.54
N GLY A 40 -19.79 10.93 4.61
CA GLY A 40 -18.47 11.05 5.27
C GLY A 40 -17.36 10.02 4.98
N PRO A 41 -17.61 8.73 4.63
CA PRO A 41 -16.52 7.75 4.59
C PRO A 41 -15.59 7.88 3.38
N ARG A 42 -16.15 8.12 2.18
CA ARG A 42 -15.39 8.02 0.92
C ARG A 42 -14.45 9.20 0.69
N ARG A 43 -14.86 10.42 1.09
CA ARG A 43 -14.05 11.64 0.92
C ARG A 43 -12.87 11.66 1.90
N THR A 44 -13.08 11.24 3.14
CA THR A 44 -12.04 11.15 4.17
C THR A 44 -10.96 10.13 3.79
N VAL A 45 -11.35 8.97 3.25
CA VAL A 45 -10.40 7.95 2.75
C VAL A 45 -9.58 8.48 1.58
N LEU A 46 -10.19 9.17 0.61
CA LEU A 46 -9.46 9.73 -0.54
C LEU A 46 -8.46 10.80 -0.11
N VAL A 47 -8.81 11.68 0.83
CA VAL A 47 -7.90 12.71 1.34
C VAL A 47 -6.77 12.09 2.18
N ALA A 48 -7.07 11.08 3.00
CA ALA A 48 -6.05 10.32 3.72
C ALA A 48 -5.06 9.64 2.76
N ILE A 49 -5.56 8.99 1.71
CA ILE A 49 -4.72 8.35 0.68
C ILE A 49 -3.89 9.38 -0.07
N GLY A 50 -4.46 10.54 -0.40
CA GLY A 50 -3.70 11.66 -0.98
C GLY A 50 -2.52 12.09 -0.12
N ALA A 51 -2.69 12.12 1.21
CA ALA A 51 -1.61 12.47 2.14
C ALA A 51 -0.52 11.38 2.23
N LEU A 52 -0.90 10.11 2.20
CA LEU A 52 0.04 8.98 2.14
C LEU A 52 0.83 8.99 0.84
N LEU A 53 0.15 9.25 -0.28
CA LEU A 53 0.79 9.40 -1.59
C LEU A 53 1.72 10.61 -1.62
N LEU A 54 1.39 11.70 -0.94
CA LEU A 54 2.27 12.87 -0.83
C LEU A 54 3.54 12.55 -0.02
N GLY A 55 3.41 11.80 1.08
CA GLY A 55 4.56 11.32 1.84
C GLY A 55 5.46 10.37 1.05
N MET A 56 4.87 9.45 0.28
CA MET A 56 5.64 8.59 -0.62
C MET A 56 6.26 9.38 -1.79
N LEU A 57 5.54 10.36 -2.35
CA LEU A 57 6.04 11.26 -3.40
C LEU A 57 7.30 11.98 -2.92
N LEU A 58 7.30 12.51 -1.69
CA LEU A 58 8.47 13.16 -1.08
C LEU A 58 9.68 12.23 -1.03
N ALA A 59 9.50 11.03 -0.48
CA ALA A 59 10.60 10.07 -0.33
C ALA A 59 11.15 9.60 -1.69
N ALA A 60 10.26 9.32 -2.65
CA ALA A 60 10.66 8.92 -4.00
C ALA A 60 11.30 10.08 -4.78
N LEU A 61 10.85 11.32 -4.57
CA LEU A 61 11.32 12.49 -5.32
C LEU A 61 12.74 12.79 -4.91
N ASP A 62 13.00 12.76 -3.61
CA ASP A 62 14.31 12.99 -3.03
C ASP A 62 15.37 11.97 -3.47
N GLN A 63 14.99 10.71 -3.71
CA GLN A 63 15.87 9.70 -4.31
C GLN A 63 16.29 10.08 -5.73
N THR A 64 15.38 10.60 -6.54
CA THR A 64 15.58 10.79 -7.98
C THR A 64 16.11 12.18 -8.33
N ILE A 65 15.68 13.22 -7.63
CA ILE A 65 16.06 14.62 -7.85
C ILE A 65 17.53 14.90 -7.53
N VAL A 66 18.08 14.23 -6.51
CA VAL A 66 19.46 14.47 -6.09
C VAL A 66 20.42 13.90 -7.12
N SER A 67 20.09 12.78 -7.76
CA SER A 67 20.90 12.15 -8.82
C SER A 67 21.32 13.13 -9.91
N THR A 68 20.43 14.05 -10.30
CA THR A 68 20.72 15.08 -11.31
C THR A 68 21.52 16.27 -10.80
N ALA A 69 21.51 16.53 -9.49
CA ALA A 69 22.23 17.64 -8.87
C ALA A 69 23.64 17.27 -8.39
N LEU A 70 23.94 15.96 -8.27
CA LEU A 70 25.21 15.44 -7.75
C LEU A 70 26.47 16.09 -8.38
N PRO A 71 26.58 16.24 -9.71
CA PRO A 71 27.76 16.86 -10.32
C PRO A 71 27.97 18.33 -9.92
N THR A 72 26.88 19.07 -9.66
CA THR A 72 26.94 20.47 -9.21
C THR A 72 27.27 20.56 -7.72
N ILE A 73 26.66 19.69 -6.90
CA ILE A 73 26.95 19.60 -5.46
C ILE A 73 28.44 19.40 -5.21
N VAL A 74 29.07 18.49 -5.94
CA VAL A 74 30.51 18.20 -5.83
C VAL A 74 31.36 19.36 -6.34
N SER A 75 30.89 20.08 -7.35
CA SER A 75 31.56 21.27 -7.87
C SER A 75 31.62 22.39 -6.83
N ASP A 76 30.57 22.54 -6.02
CA ASP A 76 30.44 23.59 -5.01
C ASP A 76 31.08 23.22 -3.66
N LEU A 77 30.92 21.97 -3.21
CA LEU A 77 31.39 21.50 -1.89
C LEU A 77 32.75 20.80 -1.93
N GLY A 78 33.26 20.48 -3.12
CA GLY A 78 34.45 19.64 -3.30
C GLY A 78 34.21 18.17 -2.91
N GLY A 79 35.29 17.37 -2.85
CA GLY A 79 35.23 15.98 -2.38
C GLY A 79 34.64 15.00 -3.40
N LEU A 80 35.21 14.96 -4.62
CA LEU A 80 34.87 13.97 -5.66
C LEU A 80 34.87 12.52 -5.15
N GLU A 81 35.80 12.20 -4.25
CA GLU A 81 35.94 10.90 -3.59
C GLU A 81 34.72 10.50 -2.72
N HIS A 82 33.89 11.47 -2.34
CA HIS A 82 32.70 11.30 -1.51
C HIS A 82 31.38 11.37 -2.30
N LEU A 83 31.43 11.51 -3.63
CA LEU A 83 30.26 11.64 -4.50
C LEU A 83 29.30 10.46 -4.35
N SER A 84 29.82 9.24 -4.37
CA SER A 84 29.03 8.01 -4.22
C SER A 84 28.36 7.91 -2.83
N TRP A 85 28.96 8.52 -1.82
CA TRP A 85 28.46 8.48 -0.44
C TRP A 85 27.18 9.27 -0.22
N VAL A 86 26.92 10.31 -1.02
CA VAL A 86 25.69 11.12 -0.91
C VAL A 86 24.44 10.28 -1.20
N VAL A 87 24.50 9.41 -2.21
CA VAL A 87 23.42 8.46 -2.55
C VAL A 87 23.46 7.25 -1.63
N THR A 88 24.66 6.71 -1.39
CA THR A 88 24.84 5.51 -0.57
C THR A 88 24.35 5.71 0.86
N ALA A 89 24.67 6.82 1.52
CA ALA A 89 24.27 7.06 2.91
C ALA A 89 22.74 7.14 3.08
N TYR A 90 22.05 7.76 2.12
CA TYR A 90 20.59 7.78 2.10
C TYR A 90 20.02 6.37 1.89
N LEU A 91 20.50 5.63 0.88
CA LEU A 91 20.02 4.27 0.59
C LEU A 91 20.29 3.31 1.74
N LEU A 92 21.47 3.43 2.36
CA LEU A 92 21.91 2.67 3.52
C LEU A 92 20.95 2.89 4.70
N ALA A 93 20.73 4.14 5.08
CA ALA A 93 19.86 4.50 6.19
C ALA A 93 18.40 4.12 5.92
N SER A 94 17.90 4.35 4.69
CA SER A 94 16.53 4.01 4.29
C SER A 94 16.29 2.50 4.29
N THR A 95 17.25 1.72 3.79
CA THR A 95 17.14 0.25 3.76
C THR A 95 17.23 -0.33 5.17
N ALA A 96 18.14 0.16 6.01
CA ALA A 96 18.26 -0.27 7.40
C ALA A 96 17.04 0.10 8.26
N ALA A 97 16.44 1.26 8.03
CA ALA A 97 15.26 1.72 8.77
C ALA A 97 13.94 1.09 8.31
N THR A 98 13.87 0.56 7.09
CA THR A 98 12.65 0.00 6.48
C THR A 98 11.98 -1.08 7.35
N PRO A 99 12.69 -2.14 7.80
CA PRO A 99 12.09 -3.16 8.68
C PRO A 99 11.68 -2.60 10.04
N LEU A 100 12.50 -1.70 10.60
CA LEU A 100 12.28 -1.06 11.89
C LEU A 100 10.96 -0.26 11.89
N TRP A 101 10.71 0.53 10.84
CA TRP A 101 9.47 1.29 10.71
C TRP A 101 8.23 0.40 10.57
N GLY A 102 8.34 -0.72 9.85
CA GLY A 102 7.25 -1.69 9.71
C GLY A 102 6.78 -2.19 11.07
N LYS A 103 7.71 -2.72 11.87
CA LYS A 103 7.42 -3.30 13.18
C LYS A 103 7.01 -2.27 14.23
N LEU A 104 7.73 -1.15 14.32
CA LEU A 104 7.35 -0.06 15.23
C LEU A 104 5.95 0.48 14.86
N GLY A 105 5.60 0.50 13.58
CA GLY A 105 4.30 0.97 13.09
C GLY A 105 3.14 0.08 13.51
N ASP A 106 3.36 -1.24 13.55
CA ASP A 106 2.37 -2.21 14.02
C ASP A 106 2.04 -1.99 15.51
N GLN A 107 3.04 -1.62 16.32
CA GLN A 107 2.90 -1.54 17.78
C GLN A 107 2.51 -0.16 18.32
N TYR A 108 3.23 0.89 17.92
CA TYR A 108 3.01 2.26 18.41
C TYR A 108 1.92 3.02 17.65
N GLY A 109 1.36 2.37 16.62
CA GLY A 109 0.33 2.90 15.74
C GLY A 109 0.93 3.62 14.53
N ARG A 110 0.54 3.15 13.34
CA ARG A 110 1.09 3.61 12.06
C ARG A 110 0.95 5.11 11.82
N LYS A 111 -0.15 5.74 12.27
CA LYS A 111 -0.36 7.20 12.11
C LYS A 111 0.77 8.00 12.74
N LYS A 112 1.07 7.75 14.02
CA LYS A 112 2.06 8.53 14.77
C LYS A 112 3.45 8.36 14.16
N LEU A 113 3.80 7.12 13.82
CA LEU A 113 5.11 6.87 13.22
C LEU A 113 5.26 7.44 11.82
N PHE A 114 4.19 7.47 11.03
CA PHE A 114 4.23 8.12 9.73
C PHE A 114 4.48 9.63 9.88
N GLN A 115 3.86 10.27 10.86
CA GLN A 115 4.14 11.68 11.18
C GLN A 115 5.60 11.87 11.66
N THR A 116 6.11 10.98 12.51
CA THR A 116 7.51 11.01 12.95
C THR A 116 8.47 10.84 11.76
N ALA A 117 8.18 9.93 10.84
CA ALA A 117 8.98 9.73 9.63
C ALA A 117 8.98 10.98 8.73
N ILE A 118 7.83 11.66 8.56
CA ILE A 118 7.76 12.95 7.86
C ILE A 118 8.65 13.98 8.55
N VAL A 119 8.55 14.12 9.87
CA VAL A 119 9.34 15.12 10.62
C VAL A 119 10.85 14.86 10.51
N ILE A 120 11.29 13.61 10.70
CA ILE A 120 12.70 13.23 10.53
C ILE A 120 13.18 13.54 9.11
N PHE A 121 12.38 13.19 8.10
CA PHE A 121 12.69 13.46 6.71
C PHE A 121 12.80 14.97 6.42
N LEU A 122 11.88 15.79 6.95
CA LEU A 122 11.89 17.24 6.77
C LEU A 122 13.10 17.91 7.45
N ILE A 123 13.44 17.48 8.67
CA ILE A 123 14.63 17.96 9.38
C ILE A 123 15.89 17.59 8.59
N GLY A 124 16.01 16.33 8.16
CA GLY A 124 17.13 15.88 7.33
C GLY A 124 17.24 16.67 6.03
N SER A 125 16.12 16.95 5.36
CA SER A 125 16.07 17.76 4.14
C SER A 125 16.51 19.21 4.39
N ALA A 126 16.04 19.83 5.48
CA ALA A 126 16.46 21.18 5.85
C ALA A 126 17.96 21.25 6.12
N LEU A 127 18.51 20.27 6.85
CA LEU A 127 19.94 20.18 7.15
C LEU A 127 20.78 19.95 5.89
N CYS A 128 20.34 19.09 4.96
CA CYS A 128 20.99 18.90 3.66
C CYS A 128 21.05 20.21 2.85
N GLY A 129 20.00 21.03 2.90
CA GLY A 129 19.96 22.34 2.26
C GLY A 129 20.85 23.39 2.93
N ILE A 130 21.30 23.17 4.18
CA ILE A 130 22.20 24.07 4.92
C ILE A 130 23.66 23.58 4.91
N ALA A 131 23.92 22.32 4.54
CA ALA A 131 25.24 21.69 4.54
C ALA A 131 26.35 22.59 3.93
N GLY A 132 27.46 22.72 4.66
CA GLY A 132 28.62 23.53 4.25
C GLY A 132 29.76 22.72 3.66
N ASN A 133 29.77 21.40 3.86
CA ASN A 133 30.76 20.47 3.31
C ASN A 133 30.14 19.11 3.00
N MET A 134 30.90 18.26 2.31
CA MET A 134 30.42 16.95 1.86
C MET A 134 30.13 15.97 3.01
N ALA A 135 30.92 16.00 4.09
CA ALA A 135 30.73 15.12 5.24
C ALA A 135 29.42 15.43 5.99
N GLU A 136 29.12 16.71 6.21
CA GLU A 136 27.84 17.17 6.74
C GLU A 136 26.68 16.74 5.84
N LEU A 137 26.81 16.93 4.52
CA LEU A 137 25.77 16.50 3.58
C LEU A 137 25.51 15.00 3.68
N ILE A 138 26.56 14.17 3.76
CA ILE A 138 26.44 12.72 3.91
C ILE A 138 25.74 12.35 5.23
N ALA A 139 26.12 12.98 6.34
CA ALA A 139 25.49 12.74 7.64
C ALA A 139 24.01 13.13 7.65
N PHE A 140 23.67 14.29 7.08
CA PHE A 140 22.29 14.76 6.96
C PHE A 140 21.48 13.89 5.98
N ARG A 141 22.11 13.36 4.93
CA ARG A 141 21.48 12.39 4.01
C ARG A 141 21.18 11.07 4.69
N ALA A 142 22.06 10.59 5.58
CA ALA A 142 21.77 9.42 6.40
C ALA A 142 20.54 9.68 7.30
N LEU A 143 20.50 10.82 8.00
CA LEU A 143 19.35 11.21 8.83
C LEU A 143 18.05 11.30 8.00
N GLN A 144 18.12 11.91 6.82
CA GLN A 144 16.99 12.03 5.90
C GLN A 144 16.51 10.64 5.41
N GLY A 145 17.46 9.75 5.10
CA GLY A 145 17.20 8.37 4.68
C GLY A 145 16.43 7.57 5.72
N LEU A 146 16.72 7.77 7.02
CA LEU A 146 15.95 7.15 8.12
C LEU A 146 14.46 7.49 8.01
N GLY A 147 14.12 8.76 7.75
CA GLY A 147 12.72 9.16 7.52
C GLY A 147 12.15 8.62 6.21
N GLY A 148 12.94 8.65 5.13
CA GLY A 148 12.52 8.22 3.78
C GLY A 148 12.08 6.75 3.71
N GLY A 149 12.80 5.85 4.37
CA GLY A 149 12.41 4.43 4.44
C GLY A 149 11.05 4.23 5.13
N GLY A 150 10.82 4.98 6.21
CA GLY A 150 9.56 4.95 6.94
C GLY A 150 8.38 5.49 6.13
N LEU A 151 8.60 6.55 5.35
CA LEU A 151 7.55 7.12 4.49
C LEU A 151 7.02 6.10 3.47
N ILE A 152 7.89 5.32 2.84
CA ILE A 152 7.50 4.32 1.83
C ILE A 152 6.75 3.16 2.50
N VAL A 153 7.35 2.57 3.54
CA VAL A 153 6.83 1.35 4.19
C VAL A 153 5.53 1.63 4.93
N LEU A 154 5.47 2.68 5.74
CA LEU A 154 4.28 3.02 6.52
C LEU A 154 3.13 3.47 5.61
N SER A 155 3.39 4.14 4.48
CA SER A 155 2.34 4.48 3.52
C SER A 155 1.64 3.25 2.99
N MET A 156 2.42 2.25 2.53
CA MET A 156 1.86 1.00 1.99
C MET A 156 1.11 0.22 3.07
N ALA A 157 1.61 0.21 4.29
CA ALA A 157 0.99 -0.50 5.40
C ALA A 157 -0.32 0.17 5.87
N ILE A 158 -0.36 1.50 5.97
CA ILE A 158 -1.58 2.26 6.32
C ILE A 158 -2.68 2.04 5.28
N VAL A 159 -2.33 1.93 4.00
CA VAL A 159 -3.30 1.60 2.94
C VAL A 159 -3.93 0.24 3.19
N GLY A 160 -3.15 -0.73 3.64
CA GLY A 160 -3.65 -2.04 4.07
C GLY A 160 -4.71 -1.93 5.17
N ASP A 161 -4.54 -1.01 6.11
CA ASP A 161 -5.45 -0.84 7.25
C ASP A 161 -6.74 -0.08 6.89
N ILE A 162 -6.67 0.92 6.00
CA ILE A 162 -7.82 1.78 5.65
C ILE A 162 -8.59 1.33 4.41
N VAL A 163 -7.97 0.52 3.54
CA VAL A 163 -8.56 0.09 2.27
C VAL A 163 -8.95 -1.39 2.33
N PRO A 164 -10.22 -1.73 2.04
CA PRO A 164 -10.67 -3.11 1.90
C PRO A 164 -9.83 -3.89 0.87
N PRO A 165 -9.50 -5.18 1.10
CA PRO A 165 -8.65 -5.98 0.21
C PRO A 165 -8.99 -5.87 -1.29
N ARG A 166 -10.29 -5.85 -1.61
CA ARG A 166 -10.81 -5.71 -2.99
C ARG A 166 -10.40 -4.43 -3.70
N ASP A 167 -10.22 -3.33 -2.97
CA ASP A 167 -9.89 -2.04 -3.53
C ASP A 167 -8.37 -1.77 -3.50
N ARG A 168 -7.59 -2.59 -2.76
CA ARG A 168 -6.13 -2.40 -2.58
C ARG A 168 -5.37 -2.39 -3.90
N GLY A 169 -5.73 -3.26 -4.86
CA GLY A 169 -5.09 -3.28 -6.18
C GLY A 169 -5.21 -1.93 -6.92
N ARG A 170 -6.37 -1.28 -6.83
CA ARG A 170 -6.59 0.05 -7.43
C ARG A 170 -5.72 1.13 -6.77
N TYR A 171 -5.63 1.11 -5.45
CA TYR A 171 -4.84 2.10 -4.72
C TYR A 171 -3.33 1.84 -4.83
N GLN A 172 -2.89 0.58 -4.87
CA GLN A 172 -1.50 0.21 -5.18
C GLN A 172 -1.09 0.65 -6.58
N GLY A 173 -1.98 0.56 -7.58
CA GLY A 173 -1.77 1.17 -8.89
C GLY A 173 -1.49 2.68 -8.79
N LEU A 174 -2.15 3.40 -7.88
CA LEU A 174 -1.90 4.83 -7.65
C LEU A 174 -0.54 5.08 -6.98
N PHE A 175 -0.06 4.22 -6.08
CA PHE A 175 1.30 4.29 -5.55
C PHE A 175 2.35 4.00 -6.62
N GLY A 176 2.11 3.00 -7.48
CA GLY A 176 2.93 2.74 -8.66
C GLY A 176 2.96 3.93 -9.62
N ALA A 177 1.81 4.59 -9.80
CA ALA A 177 1.69 5.78 -10.62
C ALA A 177 2.45 6.98 -10.05
N VAL A 178 2.37 7.20 -8.74
CA VAL A 178 3.15 8.24 -8.07
C VAL A 178 4.63 7.93 -8.19
N PHE A 179 5.08 6.72 -7.86
CA PHE A 179 6.50 6.33 -8.01
C PHE A 179 7.02 6.55 -9.43
N SER A 180 6.20 6.18 -10.42
CA SER A 180 6.46 6.42 -11.83
C SER A 180 6.56 7.92 -12.11
N ALA A 181 5.55 8.74 -11.77
CA ALA A 181 5.57 10.18 -11.99
C ALA A 181 6.77 10.86 -11.33
N THR A 182 7.12 10.43 -10.11
CA THR A 182 8.26 10.93 -9.35
C THR A 182 9.60 10.61 -10.00
N SER A 183 9.72 9.47 -10.67
CA SER A 183 10.92 9.11 -11.41
C SER A 183 11.23 10.04 -12.60
N VAL A 184 10.23 10.75 -13.12
CA VAL A 184 10.40 11.83 -14.13
C VAL A 184 10.59 13.18 -13.45
N LEU A 185 9.69 13.50 -12.52
CA LEU A 185 9.66 14.79 -11.86
C LEU A 185 10.97 15.06 -11.13
N GLY A 186 11.62 14.03 -10.60
CA GLY A 186 12.92 14.15 -9.96
C GLY A 186 13.97 14.77 -10.88
N PRO A 187 14.42 14.08 -11.94
CA PRO A 187 15.42 14.62 -12.85
C PRO A 187 15.03 15.97 -13.47
N LEU A 188 13.75 16.15 -13.81
CA LEU A 188 13.26 17.38 -14.45
C LEU A 188 13.26 18.58 -13.49
N LEU A 189 12.74 18.42 -12.26
CA LEU A 189 12.79 19.47 -11.24
C LEU A 189 14.22 19.71 -10.77
N GLY A 190 15.01 18.65 -10.61
CA GLY A 190 16.42 18.72 -10.22
C GLY A 190 17.24 19.52 -11.22
N GLY A 191 17.09 19.24 -12.52
CA GLY A 191 17.69 20.02 -13.60
C GLY A 191 17.29 21.50 -13.54
N VAL A 192 15.99 21.80 -13.45
CA VAL A 192 15.50 23.20 -13.37
C VAL A 192 16.04 23.93 -12.13
N PHE A 193 16.10 23.28 -10.97
CA PHE A 193 16.62 23.90 -9.75
C PHE A 193 18.12 24.14 -9.81
N VAL A 194 18.88 23.23 -10.41
CA VAL A 194 20.32 23.40 -10.62
C VAL A 194 20.59 24.49 -11.66
N ASP A 195 19.84 24.52 -12.75
CA ASP A 195 20.04 25.45 -13.87
C ASP A 195 19.63 26.89 -13.52
N ARG A 196 18.56 27.09 -12.73
CA ARG A 196 17.98 28.43 -12.47
C ARG A 196 18.09 28.94 -11.05
N LEU A 197 18.37 28.08 -10.07
CA LEU A 197 18.46 28.44 -8.67
C LEU A 197 19.80 27.99 -8.09
N SER A 198 19.77 26.98 -7.23
CA SER A 198 20.93 26.37 -6.59
C SER A 198 20.55 24.92 -6.26
N TRP A 199 21.54 24.03 -6.22
CA TRP A 199 21.34 22.64 -5.79
C TRP A 199 20.69 22.54 -4.40
N ARG A 200 20.79 23.55 -3.54
CA ARG A 200 20.17 23.56 -2.19
C ARG A 200 18.64 23.48 -2.25
N TRP A 201 18.03 24.02 -3.30
CA TRP A 201 16.57 23.99 -3.50
C TRP A 201 16.03 22.58 -3.78
N VAL A 202 16.90 21.67 -4.24
CA VAL A 202 16.60 20.25 -4.38
C VAL A 202 16.16 19.64 -3.04
N PHE A 203 16.69 20.16 -1.92
CA PHE A 203 16.28 19.74 -0.58
C PHE A 203 15.16 20.62 0.00
N TYR A 204 15.15 21.92 -0.30
CA TYR A 204 14.12 22.81 0.24
C TYR A 204 12.71 22.56 -0.35
N VAL A 205 12.60 22.02 -1.57
CA VAL A 205 11.31 21.68 -2.17
C VAL A 205 10.50 20.67 -1.35
N ASN A 206 11.18 19.82 -0.58
CA ASN A 206 10.55 18.82 0.27
C ASN A 206 9.85 19.44 1.49
N LEU A 207 10.32 20.58 2.00
CA LEU A 207 9.77 21.24 3.19
C LEU A 207 8.30 21.64 3.04
N PRO A 208 7.91 22.48 2.06
CA PRO A 208 6.52 22.91 1.93
C PRO A 208 5.58 21.73 1.68
N VAL A 209 6.00 20.78 0.84
CA VAL A 209 5.21 19.60 0.51
C VAL A 209 5.03 18.67 1.72
N GLY A 210 6.09 18.46 2.51
CA GLY A 210 6.02 17.65 3.72
C GLY A 210 5.24 18.29 4.85
N ILE A 211 5.28 19.63 4.99
CA ILE A 211 4.44 20.36 5.95
C ILE A 211 2.96 20.15 5.58
N VAL A 212 2.60 20.30 4.30
CA VAL A 212 1.22 20.03 3.84
C VAL A 212 0.83 18.57 4.11
N ALA A 213 1.69 17.60 3.79
CA ALA A 213 1.44 16.19 4.09
C ALA A 213 1.20 15.96 5.59
N LEU A 214 2.05 16.54 6.44
CA LEU A 214 1.95 16.42 7.90
C LEU A 214 0.63 16.98 8.44
N LEU A 215 0.22 18.16 7.98
CA LEU A 215 -1.04 18.81 8.37
C LEU A 215 -2.26 17.98 7.94
N VAL A 216 -2.25 17.45 6.71
CA VAL A 216 -3.35 16.63 6.20
C VAL A 216 -3.44 15.30 6.95
N VAL A 217 -2.31 14.63 7.20
CA VAL A 217 -2.26 13.39 8.00
C VAL A 217 -2.75 13.65 9.41
N ALA A 218 -2.32 14.75 10.04
CA ALA A 218 -2.72 15.08 11.40
C ALA A 218 -4.24 15.25 11.54
N SER A 219 -4.85 15.98 10.59
CA SER A 219 -6.27 16.35 10.62
C SER A 219 -7.22 15.26 10.13
N VAL A 220 -6.85 14.50 9.10
CA VAL A 220 -7.79 13.61 8.38
C VAL A 220 -7.61 12.15 8.75
N LEU A 221 -6.37 11.68 8.96
CA LEU A 221 -6.11 10.26 9.16
C LEU A 221 -6.54 9.84 10.57
N HIS A 222 -7.66 9.12 10.69
CA HIS A 222 -8.11 8.52 11.94
C HIS A 222 -8.04 7.00 11.81
N ILE A 223 -6.96 6.41 12.35
CA ILE A 223 -6.79 4.96 12.42
C ILE A 223 -7.13 4.53 13.86
N PRO A 224 -8.13 3.66 14.07
CA PRO A 224 -8.43 3.14 15.41
C PRO A 224 -7.21 2.37 15.93
N VAL A 225 -6.63 2.84 17.04
CA VAL A 225 -5.46 2.21 17.68
C VAL A 225 -5.93 0.96 18.42
N ARG A 226 -5.76 -0.22 17.81
CA ARG A 226 -5.91 -1.49 18.53
C ARG A 226 -4.61 -1.75 19.29
N ARG A 227 -4.60 -1.44 20.59
CA ARG A 227 -3.48 -1.77 21.48
C ARG A 227 -3.48 -3.28 21.71
N THR A 228 -2.64 -3.99 20.97
CA THR A 228 -2.28 -5.37 21.25
C THR A 228 -0.88 -5.34 21.90
N SER A 229 -0.71 -6.09 22.99
CA SER A 229 0.56 -6.16 23.71
C SER A 229 1.55 -6.99 22.90
N HIS A 230 2.45 -6.32 22.20
CA HIS A 230 3.48 -6.94 21.39
C HIS A 230 4.84 -6.82 22.08
N THR A 231 5.66 -7.88 22.02
CA THR A 231 7.01 -7.87 22.59
C THR A 231 8.03 -7.58 21.50
N ILE A 232 8.79 -6.50 21.64
CA ILE A 232 9.73 -6.07 20.61
C ILE A 232 10.99 -6.93 20.67
N ASP A 233 11.26 -7.65 19.60
CA ASP A 233 12.62 -8.14 19.33
C ASP A 233 13.51 -6.99 18.84
N TYR A 234 14.00 -6.19 19.79
CA TYR A 234 14.92 -5.07 19.51
C TYR A 234 16.24 -5.60 18.94
N LEU A 235 16.67 -6.79 19.38
CA LEU A 235 17.92 -7.41 18.98
C LEU A 235 17.84 -7.85 17.52
N GLY A 236 16.80 -8.59 17.12
CA GLY A 236 16.55 -8.97 15.74
C GLY A 236 16.38 -7.77 14.82
N THR A 237 15.69 -6.72 15.29
CA THR A 237 15.50 -5.49 14.49
C THR A 237 16.81 -4.72 14.29
N PHE A 238 17.65 -4.64 15.31
CA PHE A 238 18.98 -4.06 15.19
C PHE A 238 19.88 -4.90 14.27
N LEU A 239 19.89 -6.23 14.45
CA LEU A 239 20.68 -7.16 13.65
C LEU A 239 20.32 -7.07 12.16
N ILE A 240 19.03 -7.10 11.78
CA ILE A 240 18.64 -7.01 10.37
C ILE A 240 19.01 -5.65 9.76
N ALA A 241 18.90 -4.56 10.54
CA ALA A 241 19.29 -3.24 10.10
C ALA A 241 20.81 -3.18 9.83
N VAL A 242 21.62 -3.75 10.72
CA VAL A 242 23.08 -3.79 10.55
C VAL A 242 23.50 -4.75 9.42
N VAL A 243 22.84 -5.90 9.26
CA VAL A 243 23.08 -6.83 8.13
C VAL A 243 22.76 -6.15 6.81
N ALA A 244 21.59 -5.50 6.72
CA ALA A 244 21.21 -4.75 5.54
C ALA A 244 22.20 -3.62 5.25
N ALA A 245 22.64 -2.90 6.29
CA ALA A 245 23.66 -1.87 6.15
C ALA A 245 24.99 -2.44 5.66
N ALA A 246 25.48 -3.54 6.26
CA ALA A 246 26.72 -4.20 5.85
C ALA A 246 26.64 -4.68 4.40
N LEU A 247 25.53 -5.29 3.98
CA LEU A 247 25.33 -5.74 2.60
C LEU A 247 25.30 -4.57 1.62
N VAL A 248 24.51 -3.53 1.89
CA VAL A 248 24.42 -2.32 1.05
C VAL A 248 25.77 -1.61 0.98
N LEU A 249 26.52 -1.57 2.08
CA LEU A 249 27.82 -0.93 2.13
C LEU A 249 28.88 -1.74 1.38
N MET A 250 28.87 -3.06 1.53
CA MET A 250 29.74 -4.00 0.81
C MET A 250 29.54 -3.87 -0.70
N THR A 251 28.28 -3.84 -1.15
CA THR A 251 27.98 -3.67 -2.58
C THR A 251 28.30 -2.26 -3.03
N SER A 252 27.85 -1.22 -2.34
CA SER A 252 28.05 0.15 -2.83
C SER A 252 29.52 0.56 -2.94
N LEU A 253 30.38 0.07 -2.03
CA LEU A 253 31.82 0.34 -2.06
C LEU A 253 32.61 -0.69 -2.88
N GLY A 254 32.11 -1.92 -2.98
CA GLY A 254 32.75 -3.04 -3.67
C GLY A 254 32.79 -2.83 -5.18
N GLY A 255 34.00 -2.87 -5.74
CA GLY A 255 34.25 -2.70 -7.17
C GLY A 255 34.20 -1.27 -7.69
N VAL A 256 33.84 -0.29 -6.83
CA VAL A 256 33.87 1.14 -7.17
C VAL A 256 35.01 1.85 -6.44
N THR A 257 35.02 1.81 -5.10
CA THR A 257 36.05 2.47 -4.27
C THR A 257 37.11 1.49 -3.80
N TYR A 258 36.70 0.26 -3.45
CA TYR A 258 37.60 -0.80 -3.02
C TYR A 258 37.43 -2.01 -3.93
N GLY A 259 38.53 -2.63 -4.36
CA GLY A 259 38.46 -3.88 -5.09
C GLY A 259 37.75 -4.97 -4.28
N TRP A 260 37.03 -5.87 -4.96
CA TRP A 260 36.28 -6.94 -4.31
C TRP A 260 37.12 -7.84 -3.38
N GLY A 261 38.41 -7.99 -3.68
CA GLY A 261 39.37 -8.75 -2.85
C GLY A 261 40.02 -7.94 -1.72
N SER A 262 39.65 -6.67 -1.53
CA SER A 262 40.24 -5.86 -0.46
C SER A 262 39.81 -6.38 0.91
N TRP A 263 40.69 -6.23 1.91
CA TRP A 263 40.38 -6.68 3.27
C TRP A 263 39.17 -5.95 3.86
N GLN A 264 38.86 -4.72 3.41
CA GLN A 264 37.68 -3.97 3.84
C GLN A 264 36.40 -4.64 3.34
N ILE A 265 36.32 -5.01 2.06
CA ILE A 265 35.13 -5.65 1.46
C ILE A 265 34.99 -7.08 1.97
N VAL A 266 36.08 -7.84 2.02
CA VAL A 266 36.09 -9.19 2.60
C VAL A 266 35.74 -9.16 4.09
N GLY A 267 36.26 -8.18 4.84
CA GLY A 267 35.92 -7.95 6.24
C GLY A 267 34.43 -7.62 6.43
N LEU A 268 33.88 -6.73 5.60
CA LEU A 268 32.44 -6.44 5.58
C LEU A 268 31.59 -7.67 5.23
N ALA A 269 32.04 -8.48 4.26
CA ALA A 269 31.35 -9.71 3.87
C ALA A 269 31.33 -10.73 5.01
N VAL A 270 32.47 -10.94 5.67
CA VAL A 270 32.59 -11.85 6.83
C VAL A 270 31.75 -11.34 8.00
N VAL A 271 31.86 -10.06 8.36
CA VAL A 271 31.04 -9.46 9.42
C VAL A 271 29.56 -9.54 9.07
N GLY A 272 29.17 -9.23 7.84
CA GLY A 272 27.80 -9.35 7.35
C GLY A 272 27.27 -10.78 7.45
N MET A 273 28.08 -11.78 7.09
CA MET A 273 27.72 -13.20 7.21
C MET A 273 27.58 -13.65 8.66
N VAL A 274 28.49 -13.21 9.55
CA VAL A 274 28.42 -13.51 10.99
C VAL A 274 27.17 -12.87 11.60
N LEU A 275 26.88 -11.62 11.26
CA LEU A 275 25.68 -10.92 11.73
C LEU A 275 24.40 -11.52 11.15
N LEU A 276 24.42 -12.01 9.91
CA LEU A 276 23.29 -12.72 9.31
C LEU A 276 23.04 -14.07 10.02
N ALA A 277 24.10 -14.82 10.33
CA ALA A 277 23.97 -16.05 11.11
C ALA A 277 23.44 -15.77 12.54
N ALA A 278 23.92 -14.70 13.16
CA ALA A 278 23.41 -14.23 14.45
C ALA A 278 21.94 -13.80 14.36
N PHE A 279 21.57 -13.07 13.31
CA PHE A 279 20.18 -12.69 13.02
C PHE A 279 19.29 -13.92 12.91
N VAL A 280 19.62 -14.89 12.05
CA VAL A 280 18.84 -16.13 11.90
C VAL A 280 18.68 -16.86 13.24
N ARG A 281 19.74 -16.93 14.06
CA ARG A 281 19.68 -17.57 15.37
C ARG A 281 18.80 -16.82 16.38
N VAL A 282 18.83 -15.50 16.39
CA VAL A 282 17.95 -14.67 17.24
C VAL A 282 16.50 -14.80 16.77
N GLU A 283 16.29 -14.73 15.46
CA GLU A 283 14.98 -14.77 14.82
C GLU A 283 14.25 -16.10 15.04
N THR A 284 14.98 -17.23 15.02
CA THR A 284 14.42 -18.55 15.35
C THR A 284 13.97 -18.69 16.82
N ARG A 285 14.44 -17.80 17.71
CA ARG A 285 14.14 -17.82 19.16
C ARG A 285 13.23 -16.69 19.60
N ALA A 286 13.03 -15.67 18.79
CA ALA A 286 12.22 -14.52 19.10
C ALA A 286 10.73 -14.89 19.17
N ALA A 287 10.02 -14.37 20.17
CA ALA A 287 8.57 -14.57 20.31
C ALA A 287 7.78 -13.88 19.17
N GLU A 288 8.27 -12.73 18.71
CA GLU A 288 7.74 -11.99 17.55
C GLU A 288 8.88 -11.65 16.58
N PRO A 289 9.22 -12.55 15.65
CA PRO A 289 10.26 -12.31 14.65
C PRO A 289 9.94 -11.09 13.76
N VAL A 290 10.96 -10.28 13.43
CA VAL A 290 10.91 -9.16 12.47
C VAL A 290 10.60 -9.62 11.05
N LEU A 291 11.15 -10.76 10.66
CA LEU A 291 10.94 -11.45 9.40
C LEU A 291 10.78 -12.95 9.69
N PRO A 292 9.53 -13.41 9.95
CA PRO A 292 9.25 -14.79 10.32
C PRO A 292 9.81 -15.73 9.25
N LEU A 293 10.76 -16.58 9.64
CA LEU A 293 11.36 -17.56 8.72
C LEU A 293 10.30 -18.53 8.16
N ALA A 294 9.18 -18.68 8.86
CA ALA A 294 8.00 -19.40 8.39
C ALA A 294 7.43 -18.84 7.07
N LEU A 295 7.61 -17.55 6.76
CA LEU A 295 7.20 -16.97 5.48
C LEU A 295 7.96 -17.59 4.31
N PHE A 296 9.25 -17.92 4.48
CA PHE A 296 10.03 -18.58 3.41
C PHE A 296 9.64 -20.04 3.17
N ARG A 297 8.89 -20.64 4.10
CA ARG A 297 8.29 -21.96 3.91
C ARG A 297 7.18 -21.90 2.86
N SER A 298 6.56 -20.73 2.66
CA SER A 298 5.69 -20.48 1.51
C SER A 298 6.54 -20.30 0.25
N ARG A 299 6.40 -21.23 -0.69
CA ARG A 299 7.06 -21.17 -2.00
C ARG A 299 6.69 -19.88 -2.76
N THR A 300 5.45 -19.41 -2.61
CA THR A 300 4.96 -18.19 -3.25
C THR A 300 5.72 -16.96 -2.74
N PHE A 301 5.87 -16.82 -1.42
CA PHE A 301 6.63 -15.71 -0.83
C PHE A 301 8.10 -15.72 -1.24
N THR A 302 8.77 -16.88 -1.17
CA THR A 302 10.18 -17.02 -1.54
C THR A 302 10.41 -16.67 -3.01
N LEU A 303 9.56 -17.13 -3.93
CA LEU A 303 9.65 -16.76 -5.34
C LEU A 303 9.44 -15.26 -5.54
N CYS A 304 8.44 -14.65 -4.88
CA CYS A 304 8.21 -13.22 -4.97
C CYS A 304 9.38 -12.39 -4.41
N ALA A 305 10.02 -12.84 -3.34
CA ALA A 305 11.20 -12.19 -2.76
C ALA A 305 12.39 -12.22 -3.74
N VAL A 306 12.66 -13.37 -4.37
CA VAL A 306 13.76 -13.52 -5.35
C VAL A 306 13.47 -12.73 -6.63
N ILE A 307 12.26 -12.82 -7.17
CA ILE A 307 11.88 -12.02 -8.35
C ILE A 307 11.93 -10.53 -8.00
N GLY A 308 11.46 -10.14 -6.80
CA GLY A 308 11.55 -8.77 -6.30
C GLY A 308 12.98 -8.26 -6.20
N PHE A 309 13.92 -9.08 -5.72
CA PHE A 309 15.35 -8.79 -5.73
C PHE A 309 15.86 -8.53 -7.15
N VAL A 310 15.57 -9.42 -8.10
CA VAL A 310 16.03 -9.27 -9.50
C VAL A 310 15.43 -8.04 -10.17
N VAL A 311 14.15 -7.75 -9.94
CA VAL A 311 13.51 -6.54 -10.45
C VAL A 311 14.14 -5.30 -9.84
N GLY A 312 14.43 -5.31 -8.54
CA GLY A 312 15.17 -4.23 -7.88
C GLY A 312 16.54 -4.02 -8.50
N PHE A 313 17.28 -5.11 -8.73
CA PHE A 313 18.60 -5.14 -9.38
C PHE A 313 18.56 -4.50 -10.77
N ALA A 314 17.66 -4.95 -11.64
CA ALA A 314 17.54 -4.43 -13.00
C ALA A 314 17.04 -2.98 -13.02
N MET A 315 16.04 -2.63 -12.20
CA MET A 315 15.43 -1.31 -12.17
C MET A 315 16.43 -0.24 -11.71
N PHE A 316 17.01 -0.40 -10.52
CA PHE A 316 17.91 0.63 -9.97
C PHE A 316 19.26 0.64 -10.67
N GLY A 317 19.79 -0.53 -11.05
CA GLY A 317 20.99 -0.59 -11.88
C GLY A 317 20.80 0.23 -13.17
N SER A 318 19.70 0.00 -13.89
CA SER A 318 19.46 0.72 -15.15
C SER A 318 19.18 2.21 -14.93
N MET A 319 18.39 2.56 -13.92
CA MET A 319 18.01 3.94 -13.63
C MET A 319 19.19 4.82 -13.19
N THR A 320 20.25 4.23 -12.63
CA THR A 320 21.48 4.95 -12.29
C THR A 320 22.33 5.31 -13.50
N PHE A 321 22.48 4.41 -14.48
CA PHE A 321 23.39 4.63 -15.63
C PHE A 321 22.70 5.24 -16.85
N LEU A 322 21.38 5.15 -16.95
CA LEU A 322 20.64 5.68 -18.09
C LEU A 322 20.72 7.21 -18.23
N PRO A 323 20.58 8.04 -17.17
CA PRO A 323 20.79 9.48 -17.27
C PRO A 323 22.21 9.82 -17.70
N THR A 324 23.20 9.05 -17.24
CA THR A 324 24.62 9.19 -17.61
C THR A 324 24.83 8.95 -19.11
N PHE A 325 24.19 7.92 -19.66
CA PHE A 325 24.21 7.67 -21.11
C PHE A 325 23.63 8.85 -21.90
N LEU A 326 22.46 9.34 -21.50
CA LEU A 326 21.80 10.47 -22.18
C LEU A 326 22.64 11.75 -22.12
N GLN A 327 23.25 12.04 -20.97
CA GLN A 327 24.00 13.29 -20.81
C GLN A 327 25.39 13.22 -21.46
N ILE A 328 26.12 12.11 -21.32
CA ILE A 328 27.51 12.00 -21.80
C ILE A 328 27.58 11.56 -23.27
N VAL A 329 26.78 10.56 -23.66
CA VAL A 329 26.85 9.95 -24.99
C VAL A 329 26.00 10.74 -25.98
N GLN A 330 24.74 11.00 -25.61
CA GLN A 330 23.80 11.76 -26.46
C GLN A 330 23.97 13.29 -26.33
N GLY A 331 24.72 13.76 -25.33
CA GLY A 331 25.05 15.18 -25.16
C GLY A 331 23.84 16.06 -24.82
N VAL A 332 22.75 15.48 -24.32
CA VAL A 332 21.54 16.23 -23.96
C VAL A 332 21.69 16.88 -22.58
N SER A 333 21.02 18.01 -22.37
CA SER A 333 20.99 18.66 -21.06
C SER A 333 20.31 17.79 -19.99
N PRO A 334 20.58 18.01 -18.68
CA PRO A 334 19.92 17.27 -17.60
C PRO A 334 18.38 17.33 -17.70
N THR A 335 17.84 18.50 -18.06
CA THR A 335 16.41 18.70 -18.27
C THR A 335 15.88 17.82 -19.42
N MET A 336 16.57 17.77 -20.55
CA MET A 336 16.19 16.92 -21.68
C MET A 336 16.39 15.43 -21.40
N SER A 337 17.42 15.06 -20.63
CA SER A 337 17.60 13.69 -20.13
C SER A 337 16.38 13.24 -19.33
N GLY A 338 15.84 14.09 -18.44
CA GLY A 338 14.59 13.80 -17.73
C GLY A 338 13.38 13.62 -18.66
N VAL A 339 13.29 14.45 -19.71
CA VAL A 339 12.24 14.32 -20.75
C VAL A 339 12.36 12.99 -21.50
N HIS A 340 13.57 12.55 -21.86
CA HIS A 340 13.78 11.28 -22.54
C HIS A 340 13.46 10.05 -21.68
N LEU A 341 13.37 10.19 -20.36
CA LEU A 341 12.93 9.12 -19.45
C LEU A 341 11.40 8.99 -19.35
N LEU A 342 10.64 9.99 -19.82
CA LEU A 342 9.17 9.97 -19.81
C LEU A 342 8.56 8.69 -20.41
N PRO A 343 9.03 8.16 -21.55
CA PRO A 343 8.47 6.95 -22.15
C PRO A 343 8.59 5.73 -21.24
N MET A 344 9.70 5.55 -20.52
CA MET A 344 9.87 4.46 -19.54
C MET A 344 8.80 4.54 -18.44
N VAL A 345 8.56 5.76 -17.98
CA VAL A 345 7.60 6.02 -16.93
C VAL A 345 6.17 5.79 -17.41
N LEU A 346 5.85 6.26 -18.61
CA LEU A 346 4.57 5.97 -19.26
C LEU A 346 4.36 4.46 -19.42
N GLY A 347 5.38 3.73 -19.85
CA GLY A 347 5.35 2.27 -19.94
C GLY A 347 5.04 1.62 -18.60
N THR A 348 5.73 2.05 -17.54
CA THR A 348 5.54 1.53 -16.17
C THR A 348 4.15 1.85 -15.63
N LEU A 349 3.66 3.08 -15.85
CA LEU A 349 2.34 3.53 -15.42
C LEU A 349 1.21 2.79 -16.14
N VAL A 350 1.27 2.72 -17.47
CA VAL A 350 0.24 2.07 -18.29
C VAL A 350 0.18 0.59 -17.96
N SER A 351 1.33 -0.10 -17.95
CA SER A 351 1.38 -1.53 -17.66
C SER A 351 0.95 -1.88 -16.23
N SER A 352 1.34 -1.09 -15.23
CA SER A 352 0.92 -1.32 -13.83
C SER A 352 -0.58 -1.06 -13.63
N THR A 353 -1.14 -0.05 -14.29
CA THR A 353 -2.58 0.25 -14.23
C THR A 353 -3.40 -0.83 -14.95
N VAL A 354 -2.97 -1.24 -16.15
CA VAL A 354 -3.64 -2.27 -16.95
C VAL A 354 -3.57 -3.62 -16.25
N SER A 355 -2.39 -4.03 -15.78
CA SER A 355 -2.25 -5.28 -15.04
C SER A 355 -3.07 -5.27 -13.75
N GLY A 356 -3.03 -4.20 -12.96
CA GLY A 356 -3.85 -4.08 -11.75
C GLY A 356 -5.35 -4.22 -12.04
N HIS A 357 -5.87 -3.53 -13.05
CA HIS A 357 -7.29 -3.62 -13.43
C HIS A 357 -7.66 -5.02 -13.96
N LEU A 358 -6.80 -5.60 -14.80
CA LEU A 358 -7.05 -6.89 -15.42
C LEU A 358 -6.97 -8.03 -14.39
N VAL A 359 -6.03 -7.96 -13.44
CA VAL A 359 -5.97 -8.88 -12.28
C VAL A 359 -7.23 -8.77 -11.44
N SER A 360 -7.69 -7.56 -11.11
CA SER A 360 -8.94 -7.37 -10.34
C SER A 360 -10.17 -7.90 -11.07
N ARG A 361 -10.21 -7.86 -12.41
CA ARG A 361 -11.34 -8.34 -13.20
C ARG A 361 -11.31 -9.85 -13.47
N THR A 362 -10.13 -10.39 -13.73
CA THR A 362 -9.97 -11.79 -14.17
C THR A 362 -9.64 -12.75 -13.03
N GLY A 363 -9.17 -12.25 -11.89
CA GLY A 363 -8.72 -13.09 -10.78
C GLY A 363 -7.40 -13.84 -11.06
N ARG A 364 -6.78 -13.64 -12.23
CA ARG A 364 -5.54 -14.29 -12.64
C ARG A 364 -4.39 -13.31 -12.57
N TYR A 365 -3.34 -13.65 -11.84
CA TYR A 365 -2.17 -12.79 -11.68
C TYR A 365 -0.87 -13.42 -12.20
N LYS A 366 -0.80 -14.74 -12.36
CA LYS A 366 0.46 -15.43 -12.70
C LYS A 366 1.04 -14.98 -14.05
N VAL A 367 0.18 -14.65 -15.01
CA VAL A 367 0.58 -14.26 -16.36
C VAL A 367 1.39 -12.95 -16.35
N PHE A 368 1.14 -12.04 -15.42
CA PHE A 368 1.77 -10.71 -15.42
C PHE A 368 3.24 -10.72 -14.97
N PRO A 369 3.65 -11.38 -13.87
CA PRO A 369 5.07 -11.51 -13.54
C PRO A 369 5.87 -12.24 -14.61
N VAL A 370 5.29 -13.26 -15.25
CA VAL A 370 5.93 -14.01 -16.35
C VAL A 370 6.11 -13.12 -17.57
N LEU A 371 5.05 -12.48 -18.05
CA LEU A 371 5.15 -11.57 -19.19
C LEU A 371 6.03 -10.36 -18.88
N GLY A 372 5.92 -9.81 -17.68
CA GLY A 372 6.66 -8.64 -17.24
C GLY A 372 8.17 -8.89 -17.18
N THR A 373 8.60 -10.01 -16.60
CA THR A 373 10.02 -10.38 -16.57
C THR A 373 10.59 -10.67 -17.97
N ALA A 374 9.81 -11.28 -18.87
CA ALA A 374 10.19 -11.43 -20.28
C ALA A 374 10.36 -10.07 -20.98
N VAL A 375 9.37 -9.18 -20.81
CA VAL A 375 9.40 -7.84 -21.41
C VAL A 375 10.55 -7.00 -20.83
N THR A 376 10.87 -7.13 -19.54
CA THR A 376 12.05 -6.49 -18.95
C THR A 376 13.35 -7.01 -19.57
N ALA A 377 13.47 -8.33 -19.80
CA ALA A 377 14.64 -8.91 -20.46
C ALA A 377 14.78 -8.41 -21.90
N VAL A 378 13.68 -8.34 -22.65
CA VAL A 378 13.66 -7.74 -24.00
C VAL A 378 14.02 -6.26 -23.93
N GLY A 379 13.49 -5.50 -22.98
CA GLY A 379 13.82 -4.10 -22.77
C GLY A 379 15.32 -3.87 -22.54
N LEU A 380 15.96 -4.71 -21.71
CA LEU A 380 17.41 -4.65 -21.49
C LEU A 380 18.21 -4.99 -22.75
N LEU A 381 17.79 -6.00 -23.53
CA LEU A 381 18.41 -6.34 -24.81
C LEU A 381 18.28 -5.21 -25.84
N LEU A 382 17.13 -4.53 -25.88
CA LEU A 382 16.93 -3.35 -26.73
C LEU A 382 17.80 -2.18 -26.27
N MET A 383 17.91 -1.96 -24.95
CA MET A 383 18.79 -0.92 -24.41
C MET A 383 20.27 -1.18 -24.72
N HIS A 384 20.71 -2.44 -24.78
CA HIS A 384 22.06 -2.78 -25.25
C HIS A 384 22.30 -2.40 -26.72
N GLN A 385 21.26 -2.35 -27.55
CA GLN A 385 21.38 -1.95 -28.96
C GLN A 385 21.44 -0.43 -29.17
N LEU A 386 21.29 0.38 -28.11
CA LEU A 386 21.39 1.83 -28.22
C LEU A 386 22.78 2.24 -28.71
N ARG A 387 22.80 3.10 -29.73
CA ARG A 387 24.04 3.67 -30.27
C ARG A 387 24.04 5.18 -30.06
N GLU A 388 25.19 5.80 -30.26
CA GLU A 388 25.32 7.26 -30.29
C GLU A 388 24.41 7.90 -31.36
N SER A 389 24.19 7.19 -32.47
CA SER A 389 23.34 7.64 -33.59
C SER A 389 21.86 7.31 -33.42
N SER A 390 21.46 6.66 -32.32
CA SER A 390 20.06 6.26 -32.12
C SER A 390 19.14 7.47 -32.05
N GLY A 391 18.07 7.44 -32.84
CA GLY A 391 17.09 8.51 -32.87
C GLY A 391 16.24 8.57 -31.60
N VAL A 392 15.66 9.73 -31.31
CA VAL A 392 14.79 9.94 -30.13
C VAL A 392 13.62 8.96 -30.10
N ALA A 393 13.06 8.59 -31.26
CA ALA A 393 11.93 7.67 -31.37
C ALA A 393 12.32 6.23 -30.98
N GLU A 394 13.47 5.76 -31.45
CA GLU A 394 14.01 4.43 -31.13
C GLU A 394 14.28 4.29 -29.63
N MET A 395 14.97 5.27 -29.07
CA MET A 395 15.28 5.33 -27.65
C MET A 395 14.01 5.39 -26.78
N SER A 396 13.03 6.20 -27.19
CA SER A 396 11.73 6.28 -26.51
C SER A 396 10.99 4.94 -26.53
N ALA A 397 11.04 4.21 -27.65
CA ALA A 397 10.42 2.89 -27.76
C ALA A 397 11.09 1.86 -26.83
N TYR A 398 12.43 1.83 -26.77
CA TYR A 398 13.16 0.88 -25.93
C TYR A 398 12.91 1.14 -24.45
N LEU A 399 12.95 2.42 -24.06
CA LEU A 399 12.63 2.85 -22.70
C LEU A 399 11.20 2.52 -22.31
N PHE A 400 10.25 2.74 -23.22
CA PHE A 400 8.85 2.37 -23.02
C PHE A 400 8.67 0.87 -22.80
N VAL A 401 9.33 0.02 -23.61
CA VAL A 401 9.28 -1.44 -23.46
C VAL A 401 9.86 -1.88 -22.12
N PHE A 402 11.02 -1.35 -21.72
CA PHE A 402 11.63 -1.64 -20.42
C PHE A 402 10.70 -1.25 -19.26
N GLY A 403 10.12 -0.05 -19.33
CA GLY A 403 9.13 0.41 -18.36
C GLY A 403 7.88 -0.46 -18.28
N CYS A 404 7.35 -0.89 -19.42
CA CYS A 404 6.24 -1.84 -19.48
C CYS A 404 6.55 -3.14 -18.73
N GLY A 405 7.76 -3.69 -18.90
CA GLY A 405 8.18 -4.88 -18.16
C GLY A 405 8.15 -4.67 -16.64
N LEU A 406 8.74 -3.57 -16.16
CA LEU A 406 8.76 -3.24 -14.73
C LEU A 406 7.36 -3.07 -14.13
N GLY A 407 6.47 -2.36 -14.83
CA GLY A 407 5.13 -2.10 -14.31
C GLY A 407 4.23 -3.33 -14.26
N LEU A 408 4.43 -4.33 -15.13
CA LEU A 408 3.74 -5.63 -15.08
C LEU A 408 4.17 -6.48 -13.86
N VAL A 409 5.35 -6.23 -13.29
CA VAL A 409 5.90 -7.05 -12.20
C VAL A 409 5.76 -6.40 -10.84
N ILE A 410 6.16 -5.13 -10.68
CA ILE A 410 6.34 -4.49 -9.37
C ILE A 410 5.05 -4.54 -8.53
N GLN A 411 3.93 -4.08 -9.08
CA GLN A 411 2.67 -4.01 -8.33
C GLN A 411 2.06 -5.39 -8.12
N VAL A 412 2.19 -6.27 -9.11
CA VAL A 412 1.62 -7.62 -9.04
C VAL A 412 2.33 -8.47 -7.99
N LEU A 413 3.67 -8.37 -7.87
CA LEU A 413 4.39 -9.10 -6.81
C LEU A 413 3.94 -8.70 -5.41
N VAL A 414 3.74 -7.40 -5.15
CA VAL A 414 3.24 -6.93 -3.85
C VAL A 414 1.85 -7.50 -3.57
N LEU A 415 0.97 -7.50 -4.58
CA LEU A 415 -0.36 -8.10 -4.46
C LEU A 415 -0.30 -9.60 -4.16
N ILE A 416 0.57 -10.35 -4.85
CA ILE A 416 0.75 -11.80 -4.64
C ILE A 416 1.21 -12.09 -3.20
N VAL A 417 2.24 -11.38 -2.75
CA VAL A 417 2.76 -11.51 -1.38
C VAL A 417 1.64 -11.27 -0.38
N GLN A 418 0.87 -10.19 -0.56
CA GLN A 418 -0.25 -9.85 0.32
C GLN A 418 -1.38 -10.87 0.30
N ASN A 419 -1.65 -11.53 -0.84
CA ASN A 419 -2.67 -12.56 -0.95
C ASN A 419 -2.23 -13.88 -0.31
N SER A 420 -0.93 -14.21 -0.38
CA SER A 420 -0.35 -15.47 0.10
C SER A 420 -0.20 -15.56 1.63
N VAL A 421 -0.32 -14.46 2.35
CA VAL A 421 -0.11 -14.42 3.81
C VAL A 421 -1.41 -14.15 4.58
N ARG A 422 -1.37 -14.43 5.89
CA ARG A 422 -2.47 -14.11 6.81
C ARG A 422 -2.51 -12.60 7.05
N TYR A 423 -3.69 -12.08 7.42
CA TYR A 423 -3.88 -10.65 7.69
C TYR A 423 -2.90 -10.09 8.75
N GLN A 424 -2.58 -10.92 9.75
CA GLN A 424 -1.67 -10.61 10.84
C GLN A 424 -0.21 -10.41 10.35
N ASP A 425 0.18 -11.18 9.33
CA ASP A 425 1.53 -11.21 8.77
C ASP A 425 1.67 -10.26 7.56
N LEU A 426 0.62 -9.53 7.20
CA LEU A 426 0.53 -8.70 5.99
C LEU A 426 1.59 -7.59 5.94
N GLY A 427 1.77 -6.90 7.07
CA GLY A 427 2.75 -5.82 7.20
C GLY A 427 4.17 -6.32 7.02
N VAL A 428 4.49 -7.42 7.71
CA VAL A 428 5.81 -8.06 7.68
C VAL A 428 6.13 -8.69 6.33
N ALA A 429 5.17 -9.32 5.66
CA ALA A 429 5.37 -9.89 4.33
C ALA A 429 5.61 -8.79 3.27
N THR A 430 4.82 -7.72 3.31
CA THR A 430 4.96 -6.59 2.37
C THR A 430 6.30 -5.86 2.58
N SER A 431 6.68 -5.61 3.83
CA SER A 431 7.96 -4.99 4.17
C SER A 431 9.13 -5.89 3.81
N GLY A 432 9.02 -7.21 4.04
CA GLY A 432 10.00 -8.21 3.62
C GLY A 432 10.21 -8.23 2.10
N ALA A 433 9.14 -8.27 1.31
CA ALA A 433 9.24 -8.22 -0.15
C ALA A 433 9.89 -6.92 -0.65
N THR A 434 9.54 -5.79 -0.01
CA THR A 434 10.17 -4.48 -0.29
C THR A 434 11.65 -4.48 0.07
N PHE A 435 11.99 -5.06 1.22
CA PHE A 435 13.35 -5.18 1.72
C PHE A 435 14.24 -5.97 0.73
N PHE A 436 13.80 -7.14 0.27
CA PHE A 436 14.55 -7.91 -0.73
C PHE A 436 14.73 -7.16 -2.05
N ARG A 437 13.70 -6.42 -2.49
CA ARG A 437 13.81 -5.54 -3.66
C ARG A 437 14.82 -4.41 -3.45
N SER A 438 14.86 -3.80 -2.27
CA SER A 438 15.85 -2.76 -1.93
C SER A 438 17.27 -3.31 -1.83
N ILE A 439 17.46 -4.53 -1.29
CA ILE A 439 18.76 -5.21 -1.35
C ILE A 439 19.16 -5.42 -2.81
N GLY A 440 18.25 -5.96 -3.63
CA GLY A 440 18.46 -6.14 -5.06
C GLY A 440 18.88 -4.85 -5.76
N ALA A 441 18.24 -3.73 -5.44
CA ALA A 441 18.59 -2.41 -5.94
C ALA A 441 20.06 -2.04 -5.66
N SER A 442 20.53 -2.24 -4.43
CA SER A 442 21.90 -1.95 -4.04
C SER A 442 22.92 -2.85 -4.75
N PHE A 443 22.63 -4.15 -4.86
CA PHE A 443 23.44 -5.08 -5.65
C PHE A 443 23.46 -4.67 -7.13
N GLY A 444 22.33 -4.23 -7.68
CA GLY A 444 22.22 -3.77 -9.07
C GLY A 444 23.15 -2.60 -9.36
N VAL A 445 23.07 -1.54 -8.55
CA VAL A 445 23.92 -0.35 -8.72
C VAL A 445 25.41 -0.69 -8.59
N SER A 446 25.77 -1.53 -7.62
CA SER A 446 27.14 -1.98 -7.38
C SER A 446 27.73 -2.80 -8.53
N VAL A 447 27.02 -3.86 -8.94
CA VAL A 447 27.48 -4.77 -9.98
C VAL A 447 27.57 -4.01 -11.30
N PHE A 448 26.57 -3.18 -11.61
CA PHE A 448 26.57 -2.33 -12.80
C PHE A 448 27.73 -1.34 -12.76
N GLY A 449 27.99 -0.70 -11.62
CA GLY A 449 29.13 0.20 -11.44
C GLY A 449 30.48 -0.50 -11.59
N THR A 450 30.61 -1.72 -11.07
CA THR A 450 31.81 -2.54 -11.23
C THR A 450 32.03 -2.90 -12.70
N ILE A 451 31.00 -3.39 -13.40
CA ILE A 451 31.07 -3.74 -14.82
C ILE A 451 31.42 -2.50 -15.65
N PHE A 452 30.74 -1.38 -15.40
CA PHE A 452 31.01 -0.11 -16.05
C PHE A 452 32.46 0.34 -15.83
N ALA A 453 32.96 0.34 -14.60
CA ALA A 453 34.33 0.76 -14.29
C ALA A 453 35.37 -0.17 -14.92
N ASN A 454 35.15 -1.49 -14.87
CA ASN A 454 36.04 -2.49 -15.44
C ASN A 454 36.07 -2.45 -16.98
N ASN A 455 34.96 -2.06 -17.63
CA ASN A 455 34.90 -1.96 -19.09
C ASN A 455 35.38 -0.58 -19.58
N LEU A 456 35.07 0.50 -18.86
CA LEU A 456 35.37 1.87 -19.29
C LEU A 456 36.87 2.14 -19.38
N GLY A 457 37.64 1.70 -18.37
CA GLY A 457 39.10 1.92 -18.34
C GLY A 457 39.82 1.35 -19.57
N PRO A 458 39.66 0.06 -19.88
CA PRO A 458 40.19 -0.55 -21.10
C PRO A 458 39.69 0.11 -22.38
N HIS A 459 38.39 0.38 -22.51
CA HIS A 459 37.85 1.02 -23.72
C HIS A 459 38.40 2.43 -23.94
N ILE A 460 38.60 3.24 -22.89
CA ILE A 460 39.24 4.55 -22.99
C ILE A 460 40.74 4.41 -23.34
N ALA A 461 41.43 3.45 -22.72
CA ALA A 461 42.84 3.19 -23.00
C ALA A 461 43.07 2.78 -24.45
N ASP A 462 42.24 1.90 -25.00
CA ASP A 462 42.29 1.46 -26.39
C ASP A 462 41.88 2.58 -27.36
N ALA A 463 40.83 3.36 -27.02
CA ALA A 463 40.37 4.48 -27.84
C ALA A 463 41.41 5.61 -27.97
N LEU A 464 42.25 5.77 -26.94
CA LEU A 464 43.31 6.79 -26.86
C LEU A 464 44.71 6.22 -27.12
N ALA A 465 44.84 4.92 -27.38
CA ALA A 465 46.10 4.26 -27.65
C ALA A 465 46.80 4.91 -28.84
N GLY A 466 48.04 5.38 -28.64
CA GLY A 466 48.84 6.04 -29.67
C GLY A 466 48.49 7.51 -29.96
N ARG A 467 47.55 8.13 -29.23
CA ARG A 467 47.19 9.56 -29.40
C ARG A 467 47.90 10.46 -28.39
N ARG A 468 48.31 11.67 -28.82
CA ARG A 468 48.89 12.69 -27.93
C ARG A 468 47.77 13.45 -27.22
N LEU A 469 47.63 13.21 -25.92
CA LEU A 469 46.66 13.91 -25.08
C LEU A 469 47.16 15.31 -24.68
N PRO A 470 46.25 16.29 -24.49
CA PRO A 470 46.60 17.59 -23.94
C PRO A 470 47.25 17.48 -22.55
N PRO A 471 48.15 18.41 -22.16
CA PRO A 471 48.76 18.41 -20.83
C PRO A 471 47.68 18.44 -19.73
N GLY A 472 47.74 17.51 -18.77
CA GLY A 472 46.79 17.41 -17.66
C GLY A 472 45.53 16.57 -17.92
N VAL A 473 45.34 16.04 -19.13
CA VAL A 473 44.27 15.08 -19.43
C VAL A 473 44.85 13.66 -19.46
N THR A 474 44.57 12.88 -18.41
CA THR A 474 44.91 11.45 -18.37
C THR A 474 43.67 10.60 -18.63
N PRO A 475 43.83 9.33 -19.08
CA PRO A 475 42.71 8.39 -19.18
C PRO A 475 41.92 8.26 -17.86
N GLY A 476 42.63 8.28 -16.73
CA GLY A 476 42.00 8.28 -15.40
C GLY A 476 41.19 9.54 -15.09
N ALA A 477 41.64 10.72 -15.54
CA ALA A 477 40.89 11.98 -15.39
C ALA A 477 39.61 12.01 -16.24
N LEU A 478 39.63 11.43 -17.44
CA LEU A 478 38.45 11.28 -18.30
C LEU A 478 37.41 10.30 -17.73
N THR A 479 37.86 9.33 -16.96
CA THR A 479 36.99 8.35 -16.28
C THR A 479 36.29 8.97 -15.06
N SER A 480 36.93 9.96 -14.42
CA SER A 480 36.47 10.53 -13.15
C SER A 480 35.76 11.88 -13.28
N ASP A 481 36.04 12.68 -14.31
CA ASP A 481 35.29 13.91 -14.59
C ASP A 481 34.91 14.01 -16.08
N PRO A 482 33.64 13.77 -16.42
CA PRO A 482 33.12 13.90 -17.80
C PRO A 482 33.28 15.31 -18.39
N ARG A 483 33.43 16.35 -17.57
CA ARG A 483 33.64 17.73 -18.06
C ARG A 483 34.99 17.90 -18.75
N THR A 484 35.95 17.03 -18.47
CA THR A 484 37.24 17.00 -19.15
C THR A 484 37.14 16.55 -20.61
N LEU A 485 36.05 15.89 -21.03
CA LEU A 485 35.79 15.60 -22.44
C LEU A 485 35.78 16.89 -23.27
N GLY A 486 35.22 17.99 -22.76
CA GLY A 486 35.14 19.26 -23.50
C GLY A 486 36.50 19.86 -23.86
N ARG A 487 37.59 19.40 -23.23
CA ARG A 487 38.97 19.85 -23.49
C ARG A 487 39.70 19.02 -24.54
N LEU A 488 39.13 17.88 -24.94
CA LEU A 488 39.70 17.04 -25.99
C LEU A 488 39.37 17.60 -27.38
N PRO A 489 40.19 17.35 -28.42
CA PRO A 489 39.79 17.64 -29.79
C PRO A 489 38.60 16.76 -30.23
N PRO A 490 37.82 17.18 -31.25
CA PRO A 490 36.54 16.55 -31.59
C PRO A 490 36.64 15.05 -31.93
N ALA A 491 37.77 14.61 -32.50
CA ALA A 491 37.99 13.21 -32.87
C ALA A 491 38.24 12.30 -31.66
N GLU A 492 38.89 12.82 -30.62
CA GLU A 492 39.11 12.14 -29.34
C GLU A 492 37.85 12.17 -28.49
N GLN A 493 37.08 13.27 -28.53
CA GLN A 493 35.76 13.33 -27.90
C GLN A 493 34.83 12.24 -28.41
N ALA A 494 34.76 12.04 -29.74
CA ALA A 494 33.95 10.98 -30.34
C ALA A 494 34.41 9.59 -29.88
N ALA A 495 35.72 9.32 -29.86
CA ALA A 495 36.27 8.04 -29.44
C ALA A 495 35.98 7.73 -27.95
N VAL A 496 36.09 8.75 -27.08
CA VAL A 496 35.76 8.60 -25.66
C VAL A 496 34.25 8.43 -25.46
N ARG A 497 33.40 9.19 -26.17
CA ARG A 497 31.93 8.99 -26.14
C ARG A 497 31.52 7.59 -26.59
N HIS A 498 32.21 7.03 -27.58
CA HIS A 498 32.02 5.65 -28.00
C HIS A 498 32.39 4.64 -26.91
N ALA A 499 33.52 4.84 -26.25
CA ALA A 499 33.91 4.01 -25.10
C ALA A 499 32.88 4.07 -23.96
N PHE A 500 32.32 5.25 -23.65
CA PHE A 500 31.21 5.39 -22.70
C PHE A 500 29.93 4.70 -23.18
N SER A 501 29.59 4.83 -24.47
CA SER A 501 28.43 4.21 -25.09
C SER A 501 28.45 2.69 -24.94
N VAL A 502 29.55 2.05 -25.37
CA VAL A 502 29.73 0.59 -25.27
C VAL A 502 29.76 0.15 -23.82
N SER A 503 30.52 0.84 -22.96
CA SER A 503 30.64 0.44 -21.55
C SER A 503 29.32 0.53 -20.78
N ILE A 504 28.45 1.51 -21.09
CA ILE A 504 27.12 1.59 -20.46
C ILE A 504 26.15 0.57 -21.07
N THR A 505 26.18 0.38 -22.39
CA THR A 505 25.25 -0.55 -23.06
C THR A 505 25.56 -2.01 -22.75
N ASP A 506 26.82 -2.37 -22.55
CA ASP A 506 27.24 -3.70 -22.08
C ASP A 506 26.66 -4.04 -20.71
N VAL A 507 26.57 -3.07 -19.81
CA VAL A 507 26.00 -3.28 -18.47
C VAL A 507 24.56 -3.80 -18.56
N PHE A 508 23.76 -3.30 -19.52
CA PHE A 508 22.40 -3.81 -19.75
C PHE A 508 22.41 -5.26 -20.25
N LEU A 509 23.38 -5.66 -21.07
CA LEU A 509 23.54 -7.04 -21.54
C LEU A 509 23.84 -7.99 -20.38
N TYR A 510 24.76 -7.62 -19.48
CA TYR A 510 25.09 -8.42 -18.29
C TYR A 510 23.91 -8.57 -17.31
N ALA A 511 22.93 -7.68 -17.36
CA ALA A 511 21.72 -7.77 -16.56
C ALA A 511 20.70 -8.80 -17.09
N VAL A 512 20.75 -9.13 -18.38
CA VAL A 512 19.79 -10.02 -19.05
C VAL A 512 19.75 -11.43 -18.43
N PRO A 513 20.89 -12.12 -18.18
CA PRO A 513 20.87 -13.44 -17.55
C PRO A 513 20.19 -13.44 -16.17
N VAL A 514 20.37 -12.38 -15.39
CA VAL A 514 19.77 -12.23 -14.07
C VAL A 514 18.25 -12.10 -14.19
N VAL A 515 17.75 -11.32 -15.15
CA VAL A 515 16.30 -11.19 -15.41
C VAL A 515 15.71 -12.46 -16.02
N LEU A 516 16.44 -13.17 -16.87
CA LEU A 516 16.02 -14.48 -17.41
C LEU A 516 15.86 -15.51 -16.29
N LEU A 517 16.72 -15.48 -15.26
CA LEU A 517 16.51 -16.30 -14.07
C LEU A 517 15.18 -15.96 -13.37
N ALA A 518 14.85 -14.68 -13.21
CA ALA A 518 13.55 -14.28 -12.67
C ALA A 518 12.37 -14.71 -13.55
N PHE A 519 12.53 -14.69 -14.88
CA PHE A 519 11.53 -15.19 -15.81
C PHE A 519 11.27 -16.70 -15.62
N LEU A 520 12.33 -17.50 -15.51
CA LEU A 520 12.22 -18.93 -15.21
C LEU A 520 11.58 -19.17 -13.84
N LEU A 521 11.96 -18.39 -12.82
CA LEU A 521 11.37 -18.48 -11.48
C LEU A 521 9.89 -18.10 -11.46
N ALA A 522 9.48 -17.13 -12.28
CA ALA A 522 8.09 -16.70 -12.38
C ALA A 522 7.16 -17.82 -12.90
N TRP A 523 7.66 -18.78 -13.69
CA TRP A 523 6.87 -19.96 -14.09
C TRP A 523 6.51 -20.87 -12.92
N PHE A 524 7.33 -20.91 -11.88
CA PHE A 524 7.09 -21.73 -10.69
C PHE A 524 6.12 -21.09 -9.69
N LEU A 525 5.66 -19.85 -9.92
CA LEU A 525 4.58 -19.25 -9.14
C LEU A 525 3.33 -20.12 -9.27
N ARG A 526 2.75 -20.50 -8.14
CA ARG A 526 1.43 -21.14 -8.11
C ARG A 526 0.37 -20.03 -8.09
N GLU A 527 -0.65 -20.19 -8.92
CA GLU A 527 -1.77 -19.27 -8.97
C GLU A 527 -2.78 -19.70 -7.91
N GLU A 528 -2.68 -19.11 -6.72
CA GLU A 528 -3.71 -19.19 -5.70
C GLU A 528 -4.85 -18.23 -6.07
N PRO A 529 -6.12 -18.64 -5.99
CA PRO A 529 -7.24 -17.75 -6.29
C PRO A 529 -7.15 -16.49 -5.44
N LEU A 530 -7.32 -15.33 -6.08
CA LEU A 530 -7.47 -14.06 -5.37
C LEU A 530 -8.59 -14.22 -4.34
N ARG A 531 -8.29 -13.96 -3.06
CA ARG A 531 -9.27 -14.08 -1.99
C ARG A 531 -10.43 -13.10 -2.25
N GLY A 532 -11.46 -13.62 -2.92
CA GLY A 532 -12.69 -12.92 -3.20
C GLY A 532 -13.49 -12.87 -1.91
N SER A 533 -13.44 -11.73 -1.24
CA SER A 533 -14.01 -11.52 0.10
C SER A 533 -13.36 -12.38 1.19
N VAL A 534 -13.58 -12.00 2.44
CA VAL A 534 -13.10 -12.73 3.62
C VAL A 534 -13.90 -14.04 3.74
N THR A 535 -13.54 -15.03 2.93
CA THR A 535 -13.83 -16.43 3.20
C THR A 535 -12.78 -16.94 4.18
N ALA A 536 -13.24 -17.67 5.20
CA ALA A 536 -12.44 -18.21 6.28
C ALA A 536 -11.30 -19.12 5.74
N PRO A 537 -10.21 -19.31 6.49
CA PRO A 537 -9.21 -20.34 6.16
C PRO A 537 -9.89 -21.71 6.09
N ASP A 538 -9.55 -22.52 5.08
CA ASP A 538 -9.91 -23.94 5.04
C ASP A 538 -9.32 -24.64 6.28
N GLY A 539 -10.18 -25.26 7.09
CA GLY A 539 -9.85 -25.89 8.36
C GLY A 539 -8.97 -27.15 8.29
N SER A 540 -8.32 -27.44 7.16
CA SER A 540 -7.50 -28.65 6.98
C SER A 540 -5.98 -28.42 7.03
N GLU A 541 -5.49 -27.18 7.10
CA GLU A 541 -4.04 -26.87 7.05
C GLU A 541 -3.45 -26.21 8.32
N ILE A 542 -4.15 -26.26 9.46
CA ILE A 542 -3.66 -25.61 10.68
C ILE A 542 -3.15 -26.63 11.70
N LEU A 543 -1.86 -26.95 11.63
CA LEU A 543 -1.12 -27.30 12.85
C LEU A 543 -0.95 -25.99 13.64
N ALA A 544 -1.91 -25.71 14.53
CA ALA A 544 -1.92 -24.50 15.34
C ALA A 544 -0.94 -24.63 16.50
N SER A 545 0.03 -23.73 16.59
CA SER A 545 0.76 -23.44 17.82
C SER A 545 0.54 -21.98 18.22
N ASN A 546 -0.72 -21.59 18.42
CA ASN A 546 -1.19 -20.74 19.53
C ASN A 546 -2.68 -20.39 19.35
N PRO A 547 -3.50 -20.48 20.41
CA PRO A 547 -4.93 -20.16 20.35
C PRO A 547 -5.15 -18.64 20.32
N VAL A 548 -5.94 -18.15 19.37
CA VAL A 548 -6.45 -16.77 19.39
C VAL A 548 -7.83 -16.82 20.04
N GLU A 549 -7.95 -16.34 21.28
CA GLU A 549 -9.23 -16.12 21.94
C GLU A 549 -9.98 -14.98 21.22
N ARG A 550 -10.94 -15.35 20.36
CA ARG A 550 -12.01 -14.42 19.96
C ARG A 550 -13.18 -14.61 20.91
N THR A 551 -13.77 -13.52 21.38
CA THR A 551 -14.99 -13.61 22.19
C THR A 551 -16.19 -13.87 21.27
N SER A 552 -17.15 -14.69 21.72
CA SER A 552 -18.35 -15.10 20.95
C SER A 552 -19.15 -13.90 20.41
N ARG A 553 -19.08 -12.76 21.10
CA ARG A 553 -19.77 -11.52 20.75
C ARG A 553 -19.21 -10.86 19.48
N ASP A 554 -17.89 -10.92 19.26
CA ASP A 554 -17.24 -10.28 18.11
C ASP A 554 -17.53 -11.02 16.79
N GLU A 555 -17.65 -12.35 16.85
CA GLU A 555 -18.01 -13.15 15.68
C GLU A 555 -19.50 -12.99 15.34
N CYS A 556 -20.37 -12.91 16.35
CA CYS A 556 -21.80 -12.61 16.15
C CYS A 556 -22.02 -11.22 15.55
N ALA A 557 -21.30 -10.19 16.03
CA ALA A 557 -21.37 -8.84 15.47
C ALA A 557 -20.90 -8.79 14.01
N ARG A 558 -19.89 -9.59 13.64
CA ARG A 558 -19.42 -9.74 12.26
C ARG A 558 -20.46 -10.42 11.37
N ALA A 559 -21.06 -11.53 11.83
CA ALA A 559 -22.12 -12.24 11.10
C ALA A 559 -23.34 -11.33 10.85
N LEU A 560 -23.76 -10.56 11.86
CA LEU A 560 -24.85 -9.57 11.75
C LEU A 560 -24.51 -8.43 10.78
N SER A 561 -23.25 -7.98 10.74
CA SER A 561 -22.82 -6.92 9.82
C SER A 561 -22.89 -7.31 8.34
N LEU A 562 -22.74 -8.61 8.02
CA LEU A 562 -22.86 -9.14 6.66
C LEU A 562 -24.33 -9.20 6.21
N LEU A 563 -25.26 -9.47 7.13
CA LEU A 563 -26.70 -9.53 6.88
C LEU A 563 -27.38 -8.16 6.73
N GLY A 564 -26.74 -7.08 7.20
CA GLY A 564 -27.31 -5.73 7.22
C GLY A 564 -27.32 -4.97 5.89
N SER A 565 -26.63 -5.45 4.84
CA SER A 565 -26.47 -4.70 3.57
C SER A 565 -27.72 -4.75 2.67
N ARG A 566 -28.03 -3.64 1.98
CA ARG A 566 -29.26 -3.46 1.18
C ARG A 566 -29.46 -4.50 0.07
N GLU A 567 -28.38 -5.00 -0.52
CA GLU A 567 -28.40 -6.03 -1.57
C GLU A 567 -28.54 -7.45 -0.99
N GLY A 568 -28.07 -7.66 0.25
CA GLY A 568 -28.11 -8.96 0.94
C GLY A 568 -29.51 -9.40 1.35
N ARG A 569 -30.42 -8.46 1.67
CA ARG A 569 -31.77 -8.79 2.18
C ARG A 569 -32.62 -9.57 1.18
N ARG A 570 -32.63 -9.19 -0.10
CA ARG A 570 -33.33 -9.97 -1.14
C ARG A 570 -32.64 -11.31 -1.40
N GLN A 571 -31.30 -11.30 -1.43
CA GLN A 571 -30.51 -12.48 -1.74
C GLN A 571 -30.71 -13.59 -0.71
N VAL A 572 -30.90 -13.23 0.56
CA VAL A 572 -31.28 -14.15 1.65
C VAL A 572 -32.56 -14.91 1.30
N TYR A 573 -33.64 -14.22 0.93
CA TYR A 573 -34.91 -14.87 0.60
C TYR A 573 -34.85 -15.70 -0.68
N VAL A 574 -33.97 -15.35 -1.62
CA VAL A 574 -33.70 -16.19 -2.79
C VAL A 574 -32.97 -17.48 -2.38
N ASP A 575 -31.99 -17.38 -1.48
CA ASP A 575 -31.16 -18.51 -1.09
C ASP A 575 -31.91 -19.50 -0.18
N ILE A 576 -32.63 -19.02 0.85
CA ILE A 576 -33.41 -19.89 1.74
C ILE A 576 -34.53 -20.62 0.99
N THR A 577 -35.17 -19.97 0.02
CA THR A 577 -36.24 -20.57 -0.78
C THR A 577 -35.71 -21.66 -1.71
N ARG A 578 -34.54 -21.41 -2.33
CA ARG A 578 -33.83 -22.43 -3.11
C ARG A 578 -33.41 -23.62 -2.24
N ARG A 579 -32.80 -23.35 -1.07
CA ARG A 579 -32.35 -24.39 -0.12
C ARG A 579 -33.51 -25.21 0.43
N ALA A 580 -34.66 -24.58 0.67
CA ALA A 580 -35.88 -25.28 1.07
C ALA A 580 -36.49 -26.13 -0.06
N GLY A 581 -35.97 -26.06 -1.30
CA GLY A 581 -36.49 -26.77 -2.47
C GLY A 581 -37.85 -26.24 -2.93
N LEU A 582 -38.12 -24.95 -2.68
CA LEU A 582 -39.40 -24.32 -2.97
C LEU A 582 -39.28 -23.39 -4.17
N ASP A 583 -40.24 -23.44 -5.09
CA ASP A 583 -40.35 -22.50 -6.20
C ASP A 583 -41.24 -21.31 -5.81
N LEU A 584 -40.85 -20.56 -4.78
CA LEU A 584 -41.61 -19.40 -4.29
C LEU A 584 -40.88 -18.09 -4.63
N ARG A 585 -41.65 -17.02 -4.83
CA ARG A 585 -41.05 -15.69 -4.98
C ARG A 585 -40.51 -15.21 -3.62
N PRO A 586 -39.44 -14.40 -3.59
CA PRO A 586 -38.86 -13.92 -2.33
C PRO A 586 -39.87 -13.20 -1.42
N ALA A 587 -40.80 -12.44 -2.01
CA ALA A 587 -41.88 -11.76 -1.28
C ALA A 587 -42.90 -12.74 -0.67
N ALA A 588 -43.20 -13.87 -1.34
CA ALA A 588 -44.08 -14.91 -0.81
C ALA A 588 -43.43 -15.65 0.36
N SER A 589 -42.14 -15.98 0.25
CA SER A 589 -41.37 -16.60 1.33
C SER A 589 -41.23 -15.71 2.56
N TRP A 590 -41.02 -14.41 2.36
CA TRP A 590 -41.05 -13.42 3.44
C TRP A 590 -42.42 -13.32 4.10
N MET A 591 -43.50 -13.29 3.32
CA MET A 591 -44.85 -13.18 3.86
C MET A 591 -45.28 -14.45 4.62
N LEU A 592 -44.89 -15.64 4.17
CA LEU A 592 -45.13 -16.88 4.93
C LEU A 592 -44.43 -16.87 6.30
N LEU A 593 -43.16 -16.48 6.35
CA LEU A 593 -42.42 -16.35 7.61
C LEU A 593 -43.02 -15.27 8.52
N ARG A 594 -43.57 -14.20 7.94
CA ARG A 594 -44.24 -13.15 8.70
C ARG A 594 -45.58 -13.60 9.27
N ILE A 595 -46.43 -14.28 8.50
CA ILE A 595 -47.70 -14.83 9.03
C ILE A 595 -47.41 -15.88 10.11
N GLN A 596 -46.33 -16.65 9.99
CA GLN A 596 -45.89 -17.58 11.02
C GLN A 596 -45.48 -16.87 12.33
N HIS A 597 -44.90 -15.67 12.24
CA HIS A 597 -44.48 -14.87 13.39
C HIS A 597 -45.65 -14.09 14.01
N ASP A 598 -46.40 -13.34 13.20
CA ASP A 598 -47.47 -12.42 13.63
C ASP A 598 -48.84 -13.12 13.77
N GLY A 599 -48.95 -14.38 13.36
CA GLY A 599 -50.17 -15.21 13.38
C GLY A 599 -51.13 -14.95 12.22
N SER A 600 -51.33 -13.68 11.86
CA SER A 600 -52.07 -13.26 10.67
C SER A 600 -51.45 -12.01 10.07
N VAL A 601 -51.70 -11.77 8.78
CA VAL A 601 -51.28 -10.53 8.12
C VAL A 601 -52.44 -9.98 7.30
N GLU A 602 -52.74 -8.69 7.49
CA GLU A 602 -53.64 -7.96 6.60
C GLU A 602 -52.82 -7.33 5.45
N PRO A 603 -52.96 -7.79 4.19
CA PRO A 603 -52.10 -7.35 3.10
C PRO A 603 -52.19 -5.85 2.78
N ALA A 604 -53.35 -5.23 3.01
CA ALA A 604 -53.58 -3.81 2.78
C ALA A 604 -52.83 -2.95 3.80
N LEU A 605 -52.94 -3.26 5.10
CA LEU A 605 -52.18 -2.59 6.15
C LEU A 605 -50.66 -2.84 6.02
N LEU A 606 -50.27 -4.03 5.56
CA LEU A 606 -48.86 -4.35 5.33
C LEU A 606 -48.25 -3.45 4.25
N ALA A 607 -48.99 -3.19 3.17
CA ALA A 607 -48.55 -2.29 2.10
C ALA A 607 -48.41 -0.83 2.56
N GLU A 608 -49.15 -0.41 3.60
CA GLU A 608 -49.02 0.93 4.18
C GLU A 608 -47.86 1.04 5.18
N ARG A 609 -47.56 -0.04 5.92
CA ARG A 609 -46.55 -0.04 6.98
C ARG A 609 -45.15 -0.42 6.49
N THR A 610 -45.05 -1.04 5.32
CA THR A 610 -43.78 -1.54 4.78
C THR A 610 -43.38 -0.85 3.47
N PRO A 611 -42.10 -0.52 3.25
CA PRO A 611 -41.61 -0.03 1.96
C PRO A 611 -41.55 -1.09 0.84
N VAL A 612 -42.33 -2.17 0.91
CA VAL A 612 -42.48 -3.18 -0.15
C VAL A 612 -43.51 -2.68 -1.16
N PRO A 613 -43.25 -2.73 -2.48
CA PRO A 613 -44.23 -2.31 -3.48
C PRO A 613 -45.54 -3.10 -3.37
N LEU A 614 -46.69 -2.42 -3.45
CA LEU A 614 -48.02 -3.04 -3.38
C LEU A 614 -48.15 -4.24 -4.33
N ARG A 615 -47.61 -4.12 -5.55
CA ARG A 615 -47.59 -5.19 -6.55
C ARG A 615 -46.91 -6.47 -6.04
N ALA A 616 -45.78 -6.36 -5.36
CA ALA A 616 -45.06 -7.52 -4.83
C ALA A 616 -45.85 -8.21 -3.71
N ILE A 617 -46.57 -7.43 -2.88
CA ILE A 617 -47.47 -7.97 -1.84
C ILE A 617 -48.66 -8.67 -2.50
N THR A 618 -49.34 -8.04 -3.46
CA THR A 618 -50.49 -8.65 -4.15
C THR A 618 -50.10 -9.93 -4.89
N GLU A 619 -48.95 -9.93 -5.56
CA GLU A 619 -48.43 -11.10 -6.26
C GLU A 619 -48.02 -12.23 -5.29
N ALA A 620 -47.47 -11.89 -4.13
CA ALA A 620 -47.18 -12.84 -3.07
C ALA A 620 -48.46 -13.45 -2.49
N VAL A 621 -49.50 -12.66 -2.26
CA VAL A 621 -50.79 -13.13 -1.71
C VAL A 621 -51.42 -14.11 -2.69
N ARG A 622 -51.45 -13.75 -3.98
CA ARG A 622 -51.94 -14.62 -5.05
C ARG A 622 -51.18 -15.94 -5.09
N GLN A 623 -49.85 -15.93 -5.00
CA GLN A 623 -49.04 -17.15 -5.03
C GLN A 623 -49.27 -18.05 -3.80
N ILE A 624 -49.49 -17.46 -2.62
CA ILE A 624 -49.79 -18.21 -1.38
C ILE A 624 -51.19 -18.84 -1.44
N GLU A 625 -52.19 -18.11 -1.93
CA GLU A 625 -53.57 -18.61 -2.09
C GLU A 625 -53.67 -19.68 -3.18
N GLU A 626 -53.07 -19.46 -4.36
CA GLU A 626 -53.08 -20.42 -5.49
C GLU A 626 -52.42 -21.76 -5.14
N ARG A 627 -51.42 -21.74 -4.25
CA ARG A 627 -50.72 -22.94 -3.79
C ARG A 627 -51.33 -23.56 -2.53
N GLY A 628 -52.46 -23.02 -2.04
CA GLY A 628 -53.12 -23.51 -0.84
C GLY A 628 -52.31 -23.33 0.46
N LEU A 629 -51.30 -22.44 0.45
CA LEU A 629 -50.40 -22.19 1.58
C LEU A 629 -50.97 -21.17 2.58
N GLY A 630 -52.05 -20.48 2.21
CA GLY A 630 -52.74 -19.55 3.10
C GLY A 630 -54.21 -19.43 2.72
N ARG A 631 -55.05 -19.14 3.71
CA ARG A 631 -56.48 -18.96 3.56
C ARG A 631 -56.87 -17.58 4.08
N ARG A 632 -57.72 -16.90 3.32
CA ARG A 632 -58.21 -15.57 3.69
C ARG A 632 -59.43 -15.70 4.60
N TYR A 633 -59.37 -15.02 5.75
CA TYR A 633 -60.47 -14.86 6.68
C TYR A 633 -60.78 -13.36 6.80
N GLY A 634 -61.76 -12.89 6.01
CA GLY A 634 -62.05 -11.47 5.91
C GLY A 634 -60.92 -10.69 5.23
N LEU A 635 -60.31 -9.76 5.96
CA LEU A 635 -59.17 -8.95 5.51
C LEU A 635 -57.82 -9.59 5.84
N GLU A 636 -57.80 -10.60 6.71
CA GLU A 636 -56.58 -11.25 7.18
C GLU A 636 -56.25 -12.51 6.38
N LEU A 637 -54.96 -12.74 6.15
CA LEU A 637 -54.41 -13.96 5.57
C LEU A 637 -53.76 -14.80 6.68
N ILE A 638 -54.21 -16.05 6.82
CA ILE A 638 -53.75 -17.00 7.83
C ILE A 638 -53.15 -18.23 7.13
N LEU A 639 -52.11 -18.85 7.70
CA LEU A 639 -51.50 -20.06 7.16
C LEU A 639 -52.43 -21.28 7.27
N THR A 640 -52.47 -22.08 6.21
CA THR A 640 -53.00 -23.45 6.23
C THR A 640 -51.99 -24.40 6.89
N ASP A 641 -52.35 -25.67 7.09
CA ASP A 641 -51.41 -26.68 7.61
C ASP A 641 -50.20 -26.86 6.67
N ASP A 642 -50.43 -26.95 5.36
CA ASP A 642 -49.37 -26.98 4.34
C ASP A 642 -48.54 -25.68 4.33
N GLY A 643 -49.18 -24.54 4.61
CA GLY A 643 -48.52 -23.25 4.80
C GLY A 643 -47.57 -23.22 5.98
N ARG A 644 -48.00 -23.76 7.13
CA ARG A 644 -47.18 -23.88 8.35
C ARG A 644 -45.99 -24.81 8.15
N GLU A 645 -46.18 -25.94 7.46
CA GLU A 645 -45.09 -26.85 7.14
C GLU A 645 -44.06 -26.18 6.21
N THR A 646 -44.55 -25.46 5.19
CA THR A 646 -43.70 -24.71 4.26
C THR A 646 -42.92 -23.58 4.96
N ALA A 647 -43.56 -22.84 5.86
CA ALA A 647 -42.90 -21.83 6.69
C ALA A 647 -41.83 -22.45 7.61
N THR A 648 -42.10 -23.62 8.18
CA THR A 648 -41.13 -24.36 9.01
C THR A 648 -39.91 -24.80 8.19
N ARG A 649 -40.10 -25.25 6.95
CA ARG A 649 -39.00 -25.57 6.02
C ARG A 649 -38.15 -24.34 5.68
N LEU A 650 -38.78 -23.19 5.47
CA LEU A 650 -38.07 -21.91 5.24
C LEU A 650 -37.28 -21.48 6.48
N TYR A 651 -37.85 -21.65 7.67
CA TYR A 651 -37.18 -21.33 8.94
C TYR A 651 -35.93 -22.20 9.16
N ARG A 652 -36.03 -23.53 8.94
CA ARG A 652 -34.88 -24.44 9.01
C ARG A 652 -33.80 -24.11 7.97
N ALA A 653 -34.20 -23.74 6.75
CA ALA A 653 -33.25 -23.32 5.71
C ALA A 653 -32.54 -22.01 6.08
N ARG A 654 -33.22 -21.10 6.79
CA ARG A 654 -32.64 -19.86 7.32
C ARG A 654 -31.64 -20.15 8.44
N GLU A 655 -32.00 -21.02 9.38
CA GLU A 655 -31.13 -21.45 10.47
C GLU A 655 -29.85 -22.12 9.93
N ALA A 656 -29.97 -23.02 8.96
CA ALA A 656 -28.83 -23.66 8.31
C ALA A 656 -27.92 -22.66 7.57
N SER A 657 -28.51 -21.64 6.92
CA SER A 657 -27.75 -20.56 6.28
C SER A 657 -26.99 -19.69 7.28
N LEU A 658 -27.56 -19.45 8.47
CA LEU A 658 -26.87 -18.74 9.56
C LEU A 658 -25.77 -19.60 10.19
N ALA A 659 -26.00 -20.91 10.34
CA ALA A 659 -25.01 -21.86 10.83
C ALA A 659 -23.78 -21.95 9.91
N GLU A 660 -23.96 -21.99 8.58
CA GLU A 660 -22.84 -21.96 7.62
C GLU A 660 -22.00 -20.67 7.71
N LEU A 661 -22.63 -19.53 8.00
CA LEU A 661 -21.91 -18.27 8.18
C LEU A 661 -21.04 -18.26 9.45
N LEU A 662 -21.36 -19.10 10.43
CA LEU A 662 -20.61 -19.25 11.68
C LEU A 662 -19.45 -20.27 11.58
N GLY A 663 -19.39 -21.09 10.52
CA GLY A 663 -18.25 -21.95 10.20
C GLY A 663 -17.84 -22.90 11.35
N ASP A 664 -16.54 -22.92 11.68
CA ASP A 664 -15.91 -23.84 12.66
C ASP A 664 -16.43 -23.73 14.11
N TRP A 665 -17.26 -22.71 14.43
CA TRP A 665 -17.88 -22.57 15.76
C TRP A 665 -19.15 -23.41 15.92
N TRP A 666 -19.61 -24.05 14.84
CA TRP A 666 -20.77 -24.94 14.83
C TRP A 666 -20.34 -26.41 14.95
N SER A 667 -20.11 -26.88 16.17
CA SER A 667 -19.74 -28.28 16.45
C SER A 667 -20.91 -29.11 17.00
N PRO A 668 -20.84 -30.46 16.96
CA PRO A 668 -21.85 -31.34 17.57
C PRO A 668 -21.98 -31.18 19.10
N ASP A 669 -20.92 -30.72 19.76
CA ASP A 669 -20.85 -30.45 21.20
C ASP A 669 -21.07 -28.94 21.47
N ARG A 670 -22.31 -28.50 21.23
CA ARG A 670 -22.68 -27.07 21.22
C ARG A 670 -22.61 -26.42 22.61
N PRO A 671 -22.04 -25.20 22.74
CA PRO A 671 -22.34 -24.31 23.86
C PRO A 671 -23.79 -23.81 23.75
N THR A 672 -24.57 -23.93 24.83
CA THR A 672 -26.00 -23.54 24.91
C THR A 672 -26.25 -22.09 24.48
N ASP A 673 -25.37 -21.17 24.90
CA ASP A 673 -25.53 -19.72 24.68
C ASP A 673 -25.52 -19.32 23.20
N LEU A 674 -24.76 -20.01 22.35
CA LEU A 674 -24.72 -19.72 20.90
C LEU A 674 -25.99 -20.25 20.20
N THR A 675 -26.53 -21.36 20.69
CA THR A 675 -27.77 -21.95 20.18
C THR A 675 -28.94 -21.03 20.51
N GLU A 676 -29.03 -20.57 21.76
CA GLU A 676 -30.03 -19.60 22.19
C GLU A 676 -29.94 -18.29 21.40
N LEU A 677 -28.73 -17.77 21.15
CA LEU A 677 -28.55 -16.56 20.37
C LEU A 677 -28.95 -16.72 18.89
N VAL A 678 -28.63 -17.85 18.26
CA VAL A 678 -29.06 -18.12 16.87
C VAL A 678 -30.58 -18.30 16.80
N GLU A 679 -31.18 -18.99 17.76
CA GLU A 679 -32.64 -19.11 17.87
C GLU A 679 -33.31 -17.74 18.12
N GLU A 680 -32.75 -16.92 19.01
CA GLU A 680 -33.22 -15.56 19.33
C GLU A 680 -33.12 -14.65 18.11
N LEU A 681 -31.96 -14.60 17.45
CA LEU A 681 -31.77 -13.80 16.23
C LEU A 681 -32.64 -14.30 15.08
N THR A 682 -32.81 -15.61 14.92
CA THR A 682 -33.69 -16.16 13.88
C THR A 682 -35.15 -15.80 14.18
N ARG A 683 -35.56 -15.81 15.46
CA ARG A 683 -36.90 -15.40 15.89
C ARG A 683 -37.13 -13.90 15.73
N GLU A 684 -36.19 -13.06 16.12
CA GLU A 684 -36.30 -11.59 16.02
C GLU A 684 -36.23 -11.09 14.57
N LEU A 685 -35.46 -11.75 13.71
CA LEU A 685 -35.20 -11.26 12.35
C LEU A 685 -36.19 -11.83 11.32
N CYS A 686 -36.65 -13.08 11.47
CA CYS A 686 -37.55 -13.72 10.50
C CYS A 686 -38.94 -13.06 10.49
N GLY A 687 -39.30 -12.45 9.35
CA GLY A 687 -40.60 -11.79 9.18
C GLY A 687 -40.66 -10.34 9.67
N SER A 688 -39.58 -9.84 10.28
CA SER A 688 -39.49 -8.46 10.76
C SER A 688 -39.54 -7.42 9.64
N ASP A 689 -39.92 -6.18 10.00
CA ASP A 689 -39.90 -5.04 9.08
C ASP A 689 -38.48 -4.72 8.55
N ALA A 690 -37.44 -5.19 9.23
CA ALA A 690 -36.06 -4.98 8.80
C ALA A 690 -35.66 -5.86 7.59
N GLU A 691 -36.33 -6.99 7.33
CA GLU A 691 -35.92 -8.00 6.35
C GLU A 691 -36.64 -7.96 4.98
N GLN A 692 -37.48 -6.96 4.75
CA GLN A 692 -38.35 -6.84 3.57
C GLN A 692 -37.66 -7.02 2.19
N PRO A 693 -38.12 -7.97 1.35
CA PRO A 693 -37.65 -8.13 -0.03
C PRO A 693 -38.20 -7.01 -0.91
N ARG A 694 -37.31 -6.33 -1.66
CA ARG A 694 -37.71 -5.32 -2.65
C ARG A 694 -37.48 -5.83 -4.07
N GLU A 695 -38.49 -5.73 -4.92
CA GLU A 695 -38.30 -5.87 -6.37
C GLU A 695 -37.81 -4.54 -6.97
N GLY A 696 -36.90 -4.64 -7.93
CA GLY A 696 -36.26 -3.48 -8.56
C GLY A 696 -37.27 -2.52 -9.19
N THR A 697 -37.15 -1.24 -8.81
CA THR A 697 -37.73 -0.02 -9.42
C THR A 697 -39.21 -0.06 -9.81
N LEU A 698 -40.06 0.52 -8.94
CA LEU A 698 -41.09 1.52 -9.28
C LEU A 698 -41.25 2.44 -8.05
N ARG A 699 -41.28 3.77 -8.25
CA ARG A 699 -41.50 4.76 -7.19
C ARG A 699 -42.89 4.54 -6.56
N PRO A 700 -43.09 4.78 -5.24
CA PRO A 700 -44.42 4.74 -4.65
C PRO A 700 -45.27 5.92 -5.16
N ASP A 701 -46.42 5.62 -5.76
CA ASP A 701 -47.34 6.61 -6.35
C ASP A 701 -48.37 7.17 -5.35
N HIS A 702 -48.11 7.03 -4.05
CA HIS A 702 -48.99 7.58 -3.00
C HIS A 702 -48.19 8.45 -2.03
N ARG A 703 -47.95 9.71 -2.44
CA ARG A 703 -47.64 10.78 -1.48
C ARG A 703 -48.95 11.29 -0.88
N ARG A 704 -49.19 11.04 0.41
CA ARG A 704 -50.10 11.88 1.20
C ARG A 704 -49.55 13.33 1.20
N PRO A 705 -50.38 14.36 1.00
CA PRO A 705 -49.95 15.74 1.24
C PRO A 705 -49.70 15.95 2.75
N PRO A 706 -48.74 16.81 3.13
CA PRO A 706 -48.46 17.09 4.54
C PRO A 706 -49.67 17.77 5.20
N PRO A 707 -49.91 17.53 6.51
CA PRO A 707 -51.02 18.15 7.23
C PRO A 707 -50.86 19.69 7.26
N PRO A 708 -51.98 20.44 7.27
CA PRO A 708 -51.93 21.89 7.35
C PRO A 708 -51.28 22.33 8.65
N ARG A 709 -50.30 23.23 8.55
CA ARG A 709 -49.79 23.97 9.71
C ARG A 709 -50.92 24.86 10.21
N GLY A 710 -51.48 24.54 11.37
CA GLY A 710 -52.46 25.37 12.06
C GLY A 710 -51.82 26.05 13.27
N GLY A 711 -52.10 27.36 13.42
CA GLY A 711 -52.08 28.12 14.67
C GLY A 711 -50.73 28.64 15.12
#